data_AF-A0A060RUH1-F1
#
_entry.id   AF-A0A060RUH1-F1
#
_cell.length_a   1.000
_cell.length_b   1.000
_cell.length_c   1.000
_cell.angle_alpha   90.00
_cell.angle_beta   90.00
_cell.angle_gamma   90.00
#
_symmetry.space_group_name_H-M   'P 1'
#
loop_
_entity.id
_entity.type
_entity.pdbx_description
1 polymer ?
#
loop_
_entity_poly.entity_id
_entity_poly.type
_entity_poly.pdbx_seq_one_letter_code
_entity_poly.pdbx_strand_id
1 'polypeptide(L)'
;MNIIYNMKDFKESWFYKKIKPCIKKYIPKYTNEGHIIFQNPYEFSYGNCGYREKYNLSSCDLLNAINKCGIFVGLLFIKYNYDIIFNQKEKRNDFTTTKGNNNNYENKNGMNEHKNGMNEHKNGMNEHKNGMNEMNEHTNEMNEHTNEMNEHTNEKNKNNSNNYYYHYYYYNHYNTNMCEKNHKNIVYNYNEYIKLKNVGIIITASHNPHDENGIKIIGVDGKYINKRYENYLIELVNNHLRYIKTNVNCTCDDIINNTIELIVDIFKREINLDISDDIIYENISILDNIIYNYNIHNKIKTNICIGFDTRNSNIHLNNIIIESLNCLNIYKCINNITYITTPCMHFLIYFLNNINENDEKIDKQIMQQEEYTIHKKSNDLSYLENYKLQNNKSVYYLYYSKHDPYLTNEVLTKNQTTLQQPFHISIQQHIEKEKKNSHENKNFIYTHMEHIYAYNSDQIYFDYFIYSFEMLYNYITKLFNNNHTMMVMENIYLDCSNGIASLKIDKFQPIFQILKKNICKFNCIEGEHSILNYECGAEYVYRKQEPPKNVPPMIKHNTKFCTFDGDADRILYFFFPQKGEENKKKIFNDGNEKNENNHTDSNFNCNMNCNFNGNMMYNMIYNMIYNNNINCKDNNFHGTISDFSKEQMYYYDANMDTCKNNEIAILDGPKIICLFFLCIIKMLSHIKLEELKEEIPIIDLNIIHTAYTNSAFLNYINYIKNNIIVNINIFKYININILCTKTGMKYLDSLAQKACIGIFFEPNGHGTIYVNINKLQKWSLSLHINYDLSFIALKKYLLFFNQTVGDAFLDFIAIELSLSILNITIDDWNNFYTPFPSMYININCPKHILPKIKPHPEHEQYLIEPITLQTYINQIVNTVDQQHGRCFVRPSGTENLIRIYAEAQTEQKMKDILDKARTCVLHYIEHML
;
A
#
# COMPACT_ATOMS: atom_id res chain seq x y z
N MET A 1 -24.42 1.65 -57.09
CA MET A 1 -25.33 2.11 -56.00
C MET A 1 -24.46 2.78 -54.95
N ASN A 2 -24.76 4.02 -54.57
CA ASN A 2 -24.04 4.66 -53.47
C ASN A 2 -24.67 4.21 -52.16
N ILE A 3 -23.96 3.42 -51.36
CA ILE A 3 -24.36 3.16 -49.98
C ILE A 3 -24.02 4.41 -49.18
N ILE A 4 -25.02 5.30 -49.06
CA ILE A 4 -25.00 6.34 -48.05
C ILE A 4 -25.08 5.62 -46.71
N TYR A 5 -23.95 5.51 -46.02
CA TYR A 5 -23.94 5.22 -44.60
C TYR A 5 -24.57 6.43 -43.90
N ASN A 6 -25.88 6.37 -43.64
CA ASN A 6 -26.47 7.18 -42.58
C ASN A 6 -25.72 6.81 -41.30
N MET A 7 -24.93 7.76 -40.77
CA MET A 7 -24.51 7.66 -39.39
C MET A 7 -25.77 7.62 -38.54
N LYS A 8 -25.97 6.54 -37.79
CA LYS A 8 -26.99 6.48 -36.74
C LYS A 8 -26.78 7.68 -35.82
N ASP A 9 -27.88 8.25 -35.32
CA ASP A 9 -27.78 9.08 -34.11
C ASP A 9 -27.13 8.21 -33.02
N PHE A 10 -26.14 8.74 -32.29
CA PHE A 10 -25.48 8.01 -31.21
C PHE A 10 -26.50 7.52 -30.16
N LYS A 11 -27.65 8.21 -30.05
CA LYS A 11 -28.80 7.85 -29.22
C LYS A 11 -29.50 6.55 -29.65
N GLU A 12 -29.25 6.08 -30.87
CA GLU A 12 -29.71 4.78 -31.36
C GLU A 12 -28.73 3.64 -31.07
N SER A 13 -27.49 3.91 -30.66
CA SER A 13 -26.51 2.87 -30.34
C SER A 13 -26.93 1.99 -29.16
N TRP A 14 -26.49 0.74 -29.17
CA TRP A 14 -26.75 -0.23 -28.11
C TRP A 14 -26.04 0.16 -26.80
N PHE A 15 -24.85 0.76 -26.90
CA PHE A 15 -24.16 1.35 -25.75
C PHE A 15 -25.03 2.43 -25.10
N TYR A 16 -25.47 3.45 -25.86
CA TYR A 16 -26.33 4.52 -25.34
C TYR A 16 -27.60 3.97 -24.68
N LYS A 17 -28.28 3.02 -25.34
CA LYS A 17 -29.52 2.38 -24.85
C LYS A 17 -29.32 1.62 -23.54
N LYS A 18 -28.16 1.00 -23.30
CA LYS A 18 -27.82 0.31 -22.04
C LYS A 18 -27.30 1.27 -20.95
N ILE A 19 -26.41 2.20 -21.30
CA ILE A 19 -25.74 3.07 -20.32
C ILE A 19 -26.68 4.17 -19.81
N LYS A 20 -27.59 4.71 -20.64
CA LYS A 20 -28.46 5.84 -20.27
C LYS A 20 -29.33 5.57 -19.04
N PRO A 21 -30.05 4.43 -18.92
CA PRO A 21 -30.79 4.11 -17.70
C PRO A 21 -29.89 4.04 -16.45
N CYS A 22 -28.67 3.52 -16.59
CA CYS A 22 -27.70 3.43 -15.50
C CYS A 22 -27.22 4.83 -15.05
N ILE A 23 -26.82 5.70 -15.97
CA ILE A 23 -26.46 7.10 -15.65
C ILE A 23 -27.65 7.82 -15.00
N LYS A 24 -28.86 7.68 -15.56
CA LYS A 24 -30.09 8.32 -15.04
C LYS A 24 -30.47 7.85 -13.63
N LYS A 25 -30.13 6.61 -13.25
CA LYS A 25 -30.40 6.02 -11.93
C LYS A 25 -29.47 6.55 -10.84
N TYR A 26 -28.22 6.89 -11.17
CA TYR A 26 -27.17 7.23 -10.21
C TYR A 26 -26.70 8.69 -10.23
N ILE A 27 -27.21 9.53 -11.13
CA ILE A 27 -26.92 10.97 -11.13
C ILE A 27 -27.56 11.66 -9.90
N PRO A 28 -26.95 12.71 -9.31
CA PRO A 28 -27.48 13.34 -8.10
C PRO A 28 -28.87 13.96 -8.30
N LYS A 29 -29.65 14.05 -7.21
CA LYS A 29 -31.03 14.51 -7.26
C LYS A 29 -31.16 16.01 -7.54
N TYR A 30 -32.13 16.31 -8.39
CA TYR A 30 -32.53 17.66 -8.80
C TYR A 30 -33.77 18.13 -8.03
N THR A 31 -33.94 19.44 -7.86
CA THR A 31 -35.15 20.04 -7.28
C THR A 31 -35.75 21.14 -8.16
N ASN A 32 -37.09 21.20 -8.12
CA ASN A 32 -38.01 22.21 -8.68
C ASN A 32 -38.37 22.21 -10.18
N GLU A 33 -39.55 22.82 -10.40
CA GLU A 33 -40.38 22.74 -11.60
C GLU A 33 -39.93 23.80 -12.62
N GLY A 34 -39.08 23.38 -13.58
CA GLY A 34 -38.64 24.22 -14.71
C GLY A 34 -37.20 24.71 -14.66
N HIS A 35 -36.50 24.58 -13.53
CA HIS A 35 -35.07 24.89 -13.40
C HIS A 35 -34.33 23.77 -12.68
N ILE A 36 -33.16 23.39 -13.20
CA ILE A 36 -32.38 22.26 -12.69
C ILE A 36 -31.45 22.73 -11.57
N ILE A 37 -31.84 22.48 -10.32
CA ILE A 37 -31.06 22.81 -9.12
C ILE A 37 -30.58 21.51 -8.46
N PHE A 38 -29.29 21.39 -8.17
CA PHE A 38 -28.73 20.26 -7.41
C PHE A 38 -28.82 20.49 -5.90
N GLN A 39 -28.96 19.40 -5.14
CA GLN A 39 -28.87 19.43 -3.68
C GLN A 39 -27.45 19.77 -3.16
N ASN A 40 -26.41 19.45 -3.95
CA ASN A 40 -25.03 19.89 -3.71
C ASN A 40 -24.51 20.68 -4.93
N PRO A 41 -24.11 21.96 -4.79
CA PRO A 41 -23.57 22.77 -5.88
C PRO A 41 -22.03 22.69 -6.02
N TYR A 42 -21.34 21.96 -5.14
CA TYR A 42 -19.88 21.90 -5.10
C TYR A 42 -19.33 20.65 -5.79
N GLU A 43 -18.16 20.79 -6.45
CA GLU A 43 -17.51 19.64 -7.09
C GLU A 43 -16.99 18.64 -6.05
N PHE A 44 -17.39 17.37 -6.23
CA PHE A 44 -16.99 16.24 -5.40
C PHE A 44 -15.54 15.86 -5.71
N SER A 45 -14.69 15.84 -4.67
CA SER A 45 -13.24 15.74 -4.81
C SER A 45 -12.74 14.30 -4.79
N TYR A 46 -11.89 13.95 -5.76
CA TYR A 46 -11.06 12.75 -5.67
C TYR A 46 -9.94 13.04 -4.65
N GLY A 47 -10.03 12.43 -3.47
CA GLY A 47 -9.09 12.63 -2.37
C GLY A 47 -7.73 11.93 -2.60
N ASN A 48 -6.95 11.78 -1.53
CA ASN A 48 -5.59 11.24 -1.63
C ASN A 48 -5.48 9.91 -2.40
N CYS A 49 -6.47 9.01 -2.30
CA CYS A 49 -6.46 7.72 -3.03
C CYS A 49 -7.85 7.31 -3.58
N GLY A 50 -8.85 8.19 -3.61
CA GLY A 50 -10.23 7.83 -3.97
C GLY A 50 -11.29 8.83 -3.51
N TYR A 51 -12.55 8.57 -3.88
CA TYR A 51 -13.73 9.31 -3.41
C TYR A 51 -14.19 8.80 -2.03
N ARG A 52 -14.76 9.67 -1.19
CA ARG A 52 -15.39 9.32 0.10
C ARG A 52 -16.53 10.28 0.45
N GLU A 53 -17.63 9.78 1.02
CA GLU A 53 -18.77 10.59 1.49
C GLU A 53 -19.65 9.84 2.51
N LYS A 54 -20.58 10.56 3.17
CA LYS A 54 -21.66 9.98 3.99
C LYS A 54 -22.71 9.31 3.10
N TYR A 55 -22.84 7.98 3.24
CA TYR A 55 -23.64 7.16 2.35
C TYR A 55 -25.16 7.37 2.52
N ASN A 56 -25.62 7.67 3.75
CA ASN A 56 -27.04 7.75 4.11
C ASN A 56 -27.70 9.14 3.86
N LEU A 57 -27.05 10.06 3.15
CA LEU A 57 -27.62 11.39 2.85
C LEU A 57 -28.55 11.35 1.63
N SER A 58 -29.56 12.23 1.62
CA SER A 58 -30.48 12.40 0.48
C SER A 58 -29.81 12.86 -0.83
N SER A 59 -28.60 13.44 -0.69
CA SER A 59 -27.77 14.06 -1.74
C SER A 59 -26.43 13.31 -1.95
N CYS A 60 -26.41 11.99 -1.79
CA CYS A 60 -25.19 11.16 -1.82
C CYS A 60 -24.53 11.12 -3.22
N ASP A 61 -23.57 12.04 -3.46
CA ASP A 61 -22.75 12.13 -4.67
C ASP A 61 -21.81 10.93 -4.84
N LEU A 62 -21.50 10.22 -3.75
CA LEU A 62 -20.80 8.94 -3.78
C LEU A 62 -21.50 7.92 -4.70
N LEU A 63 -22.84 7.87 -4.78
CA LEU A 63 -23.54 6.91 -5.67
C LEU A 63 -23.21 7.17 -7.15
N ASN A 64 -23.17 8.45 -7.54
CA ASN A 64 -22.73 8.89 -8.87
C ASN A 64 -21.26 8.48 -9.10
N ALA A 65 -20.38 8.75 -8.14
CA ALA A 65 -18.96 8.43 -8.23
C ALA A 65 -18.71 6.92 -8.36
N ILE A 66 -19.40 6.08 -7.59
CA ILE A 66 -19.28 4.61 -7.63
C ILE A 66 -19.67 4.09 -9.02
N ASN A 67 -20.76 4.61 -9.60
CA ASN A 67 -21.17 4.29 -10.98
C ASN A 67 -20.09 4.68 -12.01
N LYS A 68 -19.54 5.89 -11.95
CA LYS A 68 -18.48 6.33 -12.89
C LYS A 68 -17.19 5.54 -12.71
N CYS A 69 -16.80 5.20 -11.47
CA CYS A 69 -15.67 4.33 -11.19
C CYS A 69 -15.86 2.91 -11.74
N GLY A 70 -17.08 2.36 -11.71
CA GLY A 70 -17.41 1.07 -12.34
C GLY A 70 -17.25 1.09 -13.87
N ILE A 71 -17.69 2.16 -14.53
CA ILE A 71 -17.47 2.37 -15.98
C ILE A 71 -15.96 2.49 -16.27
N PHE A 72 -15.23 3.24 -15.43
CA PHE A 72 -13.82 3.54 -15.64
C PHE A 72 -12.89 2.33 -15.39
N VAL A 73 -13.19 1.47 -14.41
CA VAL A 73 -12.41 0.21 -14.25
C VAL A 73 -12.68 -0.75 -15.41
N GLY A 74 -13.88 -0.72 -16.02
CA GLY A 74 -14.18 -1.40 -17.28
C GLY A 74 -13.37 -0.88 -18.46
N LEU A 75 -13.25 0.45 -18.62
CA LEU A 75 -12.32 1.09 -19.58
C LEU A 75 -10.89 0.57 -19.40
N LEU A 76 -10.36 0.57 -18.17
CA LEU A 76 -9.00 0.10 -17.90
C LEU A 76 -8.84 -1.39 -18.26
N PHE A 77 -9.81 -2.24 -17.92
CA PHE A 77 -9.79 -3.66 -18.27
C PHE A 77 -9.75 -3.90 -19.79
N ILE A 78 -10.56 -3.15 -20.55
CA ILE A 78 -10.52 -3.19 -22.02
C ILE A 78 -9.15 -2.70 -22.50
N LYS A 79 -8.69 -1.54 -22.02
CA LYS A 79 -7.42 -0.92 -22.41
C LYS A 79 -6.20 -1.83 -22.27
N TYR A 80 -6.12 -2.59 -21.19
CA TYR A 80 -4.96 -3.45 -20.94
C TYR A 80 -5.04 -4.84 -21.60
N ASN A 81 -6.17 -5.21 -22.24
CA ASN A 81 -6.36 -6.55 -22.81
C ASN A 81 -6.81 -6.58 -24.28
N TYR A 82 -7.45 -5.51 -24.79
CA TYR A 82 -7.99 -5.46 -26.16
C TYR A 82 -6.90 -5.62 -27.21
N ASP A 83 -5.80 -4.85 -27.09
CA ASP A 83 -4.69 -4.94 -28.05
C ASP A 83 -3.98 -6.31 -28.00
N ILE A 84 -3.89 -6.91 -26.80
CA ILE A 84 -3.27 -8.22 -26.58
C ILE A 84 -4.05 -9.34 -27.29
N ILE A 85 -5.37 -9.16 -27.49
CA ILE A 85 -6.25 -10.16 -28.12
C ILE A 85 -6.50 -9.86 -29.60
N PHE A 86 -6.72 -8.60 -29.97
CA PHE A 86 -7.16 -8.22 -31.32
C PHE A 86 -6.07 -7.58 -32.19
N ASN A 87 -5.08 -6.89 -31.61
CA ASN A 87 -4.03 -6.17 -32.34
C ASN A 87 -2.65 -6.88 -32.30
N GLN A 88 -2.65 -8.22 -32.27
CA GLN A 88 -1.42 -9.02 -32.40
C GLN A 88 -0.81 -8.93 -33.81
N LYS A 89 -0.05 -7.85 -34.06
CA LYS A 89 0.94 -7.76 -35.13
C LYS A 89 2.36 -7.79 -34.54
N GLU A 90 3.26 -8.41 -35.28
CA GLU A 90 4.72 -8.22 -35.15
C GLU A 90 5.38 -8.57 -33.80
N LYS A 91 5.21 -9.83 -33.34
CA LYS A 91 6.21 -10.54 -32.50
C LYS A 91 6.54 -11.98 -32.94
N ARG A 92 6.34 -12.30 -34.23
CA ARG A 92 6.83 -13.54 -34.86
C ARG A 92 7.63 -13.19 -36.12
N ASN A 93 8.88 -12.73 -35.95
CA ASN A 93 9.87 -12.64 -37.04
C ASN A 93 11.36 -12.55 -36.61
N ASP A 94 11.70 -12.43 -35.31
CA ASP A 94 13.10 -12.38 -34.84
C ASP A 94 13.74 -13.78 -34.60
N PHE A 95 13.48 -14.75 -35.49
CA PHE A 95 14.12 -16.08 -35.43
C PHE A 95 14.41 -16.72 -36.81
N THR A 96 14.59 -15.91 -37.87
CA THR A 96 14.82 -16.41 -39.25
C THR A 96 15.92 -15.65 -40.03
N THR A 97 17.02 -15.23 -39.40
CA THR A 97 18.19 -14.67 -40.10
C THR A 97 19.54 -15.34 -39.77
N THR A 98 19.61 -16.67 -39.87
CA THR A 98 20.84 -17.38 -40.22
C THR A 98 20.57 -18.31 -41.42
N LYS A 99 21.32 -18.14 -42.51
CA LYS A 99 21.20 -18.95 -43.75
C LYS A 99 22.07 -20.20 -43.68
N GLY A 100 21.60 -21.31 -44.25
CA GLY A 100 22.34 -22.59 -44.30
C GLY A 100 21.40 -23.79 -44.48
N ASN A 101 20.53 -23.77 -45.51
CA ASN A 101 20.69 -24.57 -46.73
C ASN A 101 20.45 -26.09 -46.58
N ASN A 102 19.44 -26.57 -47.32
CA ASN A 102 19.27 -27.90 -47.93
C ASN A 102 19.54 -29.17 -47.08
N ASN A 103 18.49 -29.98 -46.88
CA ASN A 103 18.31 -31.16 -47.74
C ASN A 103 16.88 -31.72 -47.71
N ASN A 104 16.56 -32.59 -48.67
CA ASN A 104 15.21 -33.07 -48.96
C ASN A 104 14.75 -34.23 -48.06
N TYR A 105 13.43 -34.41 -47.97
CA TYR A 105 12.81 -35.68 -47.62
C TYR A 105 12.98 -36.69 -48.76
N GLU A 106 13.53 -37.87 -48.47
CA GLU A 106 13.03 -39.13 -49.05
C GLU A 106 12.92 -40.19 -47.94
N ASN A 107 11.77 -40.86 -47.87
CA ASN A 107 11.62 -42.07 -47.06
C ASN A 107 12.21 -43.27 -47.82
N LYS A 108 13.09 -44.06 -47.18
CA LYS A 108 13.30 -45.48 -47.50
C LYS A 108 13.83 -46.24 -46.28
N ASN A 109 13.33 -47.46 -46.11
CA ASN A 109 13.85 -48.42 -45.15
C ASN A 109 15.22 -48.95 -45.63
N GLY A 110 16.20 -49.09 -44.73
CA GLY A 110 17.52 -49.60 -45.09
C GLY A 110 18.36 -49.98 -43.87
N MET A 111 18.66 -51.27 -43.76
CA MET A 111 19.41 -51.92 -42.68
C MET A 111 20.85 -51.40 -42.46
N ASN A 112 21.25 -51.50 -41.18
CA ASN A 112 22.55 -51.99 -40.67
C ASN A 112 23.86 -51.17 -40.79
N GLU A 113 24.49 -51.07 -39.61
CA GLU A 113 25.90 -51.41 -39.31
C GLU A 113 27.07 -50.42 -39.54
N HIS A 114 27.68 -50.09 -38.39
CA HIS A 114 29.11 -50.24 -38.08
C HIS A 114 30.17 -49.15 -38.38
N LYS A 115 30.86 -48.80 -37.27
CA LYS A 115 32.33 -48.70 -37.05
C LYS A 115 33.07 -47.36 -37.28
N ASN A 116 33.47 -46.80 -36.13
CA ASN A 116 34.86 -46.53 -35.68
C ASN A 116 35.78 -45.54 -36.44
N GLY A 117 36.55 -44.79 -35.64
CA GLY A 117 37.79 -44.09 -36.03
C GLY A 117 37.67 -42.58 -35.84
N MET A 118 38.20 -41.94 -34.79
CA MET A 118 39.60 -41.75 -34.34
C MET A 118 40.43 -40.77 -35.18
N ASN A 119 40.89 -39.70 -34.49
CA ASN A 119 42.21 -39.07 -34.63
C ASN A 119 42.47 -38.28 -35.96
N GLU A 120 43.37 -37.29 -36.08
CA GLU A 120 44.24 -36.60 -35.11
C GLU A 120 44.77 -35.22 -35.63
N HIS A 121 45.34 -34.43 -34.71
CA HIS A 121 46.53 -33.54 -34.86
C HIS A 121 46.73 -32.47 -35.98
N LYS A 122 46.85 -31.21 -35.49
CA LYS A 122 48.03 -30.29 -35.52
C LYS A 122 48.39 -29.40 -36.74
N ASN A 123 48.94 -28.23 -36.36
CA ASN A 123 49.85 -27.30 -37.07
C ASN A 123 49.29 -26.52 -38.29
N GLY A 124 49.72 -25.28 -38.58
CA GLY A 124 50.57 -24.34 -37.81
C GLY A 124 51.31 -23.32 -38.71
N MET A 125 51.67 -22.12 -38.16
CA MET A 125 52.46 -21.03 -38.83
C MET A 125 51.76 -20.36 -40.05
N ASN A 126 52.11 -19.19 -40.61
CA ASN A 126 52.86 -17.94 -40.28
C ASN A 126 52.40 -16.85 -41.34
N GLU A 127 52.76 -15.56 -41.41
CA GLU A 127 53.69 -14.64 -40.70
C GLU A 127 53.33 -13.15 -40.98
N HIS A 128 53.70 -12.21 -40.09
CA HIS A 128 54.07 -10.79 -40.39
C HIS A 128 53.05 -9.82 -41.09
N LYS A 129 53.18 -8.47 -41.09
CA LYS A 129 54.11 -7.49 -40.46
C LYS A 129 53.42 -6.11 -40.25
N ASN A 130 53.94 -5.34 -39.29
CA ASN A 130 53.99 -3.86 -39.05
C ASN A 130 53.02 -2.89 -39.79
N GLY A 131 52.53 -1.79 -39.18
CA GLY A 131 52.67 -1.28 -37.79
C GLY A 131 52.74 0.26 -37.69
N MET A 132 52.56 0.81 -36.47
CA MET A 132 52.87 2.19 -36.01
C MET A 132 52.05 3.38 -36.59
N ASN A 133 51.76 4.48 -35.86
CA ASN A 133 51.69 4.75 -34.40
C ASN A 133 50.94 6.09 -34.14
N GLU A 134 50.33 6.24 -32.94
CA GLU A 134 50.25 7.47 -32.07
C GLU A 134 49.74 8.84 -32.65
N MET A 135 49.16 9.79 -31.91
CA MET A 135 48.73 9.91 -30.49
C MET A 135 47.68 11.04 -30.34
N ASN A 136 46.94 11.06 -29.22
CA ASN A 136 46.54 12.16 -28.31
C ASN A 136 46.37 13.64 -28.84
N GLU A 137 45.50 14.53 -28.31
CA GLU A 137 44.84 14.61 -26.99
C GLU A 137 43.70 15.69 -26.92
N HIS A 138 43.01 15.75 -25.77
CA HIS A 138 42.42 16.94 -25.10
C HIS A 138 41.22 17.79 -25.63
N THR A 139 40.08 17.62 -24.93
CA THR A 139 39.24 18.64 -24.22
C THR A 139 38.25 19.65 -24.86
N ASN A 140 37.09 19.71 -24.19
CA ASN A 140 36.31 20.86 -23.69
C ASN A 140 35.19 21.59 -24.49
N GLU A 141 34.02 21.59 -23.83
CA GLU A 141 33.14 22.72 -23.46
C GLU A 141 32.31 23.52 -24.49
N MET A 142 30.98 23.35 -24.33
CA MET A 142 29.96 24.41 -24.12
C MET A 142 29.53 25.38 -25.24
N ASN A 143 28.26 25.78 -25.12
CA ASN A 143 27.63 27.03 -25.62
C ASN A 143 27.44 27.20 -27.15
N GLU A 144 26.45 27.95 -27.65
CA GLU A 144 25.15 28.40 -27.10
C GLU A 144 24.18 28.82 -28.24
N HIS A 145 22.91 29.02 -27.91
CA HIS A 145 21.93 29.95 -28.50
C HIS A 145 21.93 30.35 -30.00
N THR A 146 20.82 29.96 -30.66
CA THR A 146 19.93 30.77 -31.54
C THR A 146 20.50 31.70 -32.64
N ASN A 147 19.92 31.61 -33.84
CA ASN A 147 19.07 32.70 -34.36
C ASN A 147 18.15 32.29 -35.53
N GLU A 148 17.19 33.16 -35.86
CA GLU A 148 16.09 32.90 -36.80
C GLU A 148 16.24 33.58 -38.18
N MET A 149 15.33 33.18 -39.08
CA MET A 149 14.62 34.01 -40.08
C MET A 149 15.20 34.31 -41.49
N ASN A 150 14.26 34.09 -42.44
CA ASN A 150 14.01 34.83 -43.68
C ASN A 150 14.99 34.74 -44.86
N GLU A 151 14.46 34.25 -45.99
CA GLU A 151 14.32 35.11 -47.18
C GLU A 151 13.11 34.71 -48.05
N HIS A 152 12.61 35.62 -48.88
CA HIS A 152 11.26 35.54 -49.47
C HIS A 152 11.23 36.17 -50.87
N THR A 153 11.02 35.37 -51.93
CA THR A 153 10.81 35.88 -53.31
C THR A 153 9.69 35.12 -54.04
N ASN A 154 8.82 35.85 -54.74
CA ASN A 154 7.73 35.31 -55.55
C ASN A 154 8.07 35.37 -57.05
N GLU A 155 7.58 34.42 -57.85
CA GLU A 155 7.20 34.71 -59.24
C GLU A 155 6.02 33.85 -59.73
N LYS A 156 5.47 34.16 -60.92
CA LYS A 156 4.05 33.92 -61.25
C LYS A 156 3.80 33.00 -62.45
N ASN A 157 2.86 32.07 -62.26
CA ASN A 157 1.83 31.58 -63.20
C ASN A 157 2.13 31.54 -64.72
N LYS A 158 2.08 30.33 -65.29
CA LYS A 158 0.90 29.92 -66.09
C LYS A 158 0.82 28.42 -66.43
N ASN A 159 -0.39 27.89 -66.25
CA ASN A 159 -1.08 26.81 -66.96
C ASN A 159 -0.24 25.72 -67.67
N ASN A 160 -0.37 24.48 -67.18
CA ASN A 160 -1.11 23.50 -67.97
C ASN A 160 -1.81 22.44 -67.10
N SER A 161 -2.76 21.72 -67.68
CA SER A 161 -3.70 20.85 -66.95
C SER A 161 -3.09 19.53 -66.48
N ASN A 162 -3.33 19.17 -65.22
CA ASN A 162 -3.60 17.78 -64.82
C ASN A 162 -4.40 17.73 -63.52
N ASN A 163 -5.60 17.14 -63.58
CA ASN A 163 -6.41 16.83 -62.40
C ASN A 163 -5.90 15.52 -61.78
N TYR A 164 -5.40 15.57 -60.54
CA TYR A 164 -5.41 14.39 -59.67
C TYR A 164 -5.83 14.76 -58.25
N TYR A 165 -7.12 14.57 -57.98
CA TYR A 165 -7.61 14.28 -56.64
C TYR A 165 -6.89 13.02 -56.13
N TYR A 166 -5.95 13.16 -55.19
CA TYR A 166 -5.52 11.99 -54.40
C TYR A 166 -6.48 11.79 -53.24
N HIS A 167 -7.40 10.85 -53.45
CA HIS A 167 -8.37 10.39 -52.46
C HIS A 167 -7.68 9.84 -51.21
N TYR A 168 -7.97 10.44 -50.05
CA TYR A 168 -7.77 9.79 -48.76
C TYR A 168 -8.82 8.68 -48.58
N TYR A 169 -8.54 7.49 -49.11
CA TYR A 169 -9.37 6.29 -48.97
C TYR A 169 -8.58 5.18 -48.28
N TYR A 170 -8.61 5.18 -46.94
CA TYR A 170 -8.28 4.00 -46.12
C TYR A 170 -9.24 3.90 -44.92
N TYR A 171 -10.53 3.86 -45.23
CA TYR A 171 -11.58 3.38 -44.34
C TYR A 171 -12.34 2.23 -45.02
N ASN A 172 -13.07 1.44 -44.23
CA ASN A 172 -13.87 0.28 -44.64
C ASN A 172 -13.08 -0.92 -45.20
N HIS A 173 -12.47 -1.69 -44.29
CA HIS A 173 -12.60 -3.17 -44.32
C HIS A 173 -12.39 -3.84 -42.94
N TYR A 174 -12.97 -3.26 -41.88
CA TYR A 174 -13.15 -3.97 -40.60
C TYR A 174 -14.21 -5.06 -40.78
N ASN A 175 -13.74 -6.20 -41.26
CA ASN A 175 -14.57 -7.29 -41.75
C ASN A 175 -14.98 -8.18 -40.57
N THR A 176 -16.28 -8.45 -40.39
CA THR A 176 -16.79 -9.40 -39.38
C THR A 176 -16.14 -10.78 -39.50
N ASN A 177 -15.78 -11.17 -40.72
CA ASN A 177 -14.97 -12.35 -41.02
C ASN A 177 -13.60 -12.40 -40.31
N MET A 178 -13.05 -11.27 -39.86
CA MET A 178 -11.79 -11.24 -39.12
C MET A 178 -12.00 -11.54 -37.63
N CYS A 179 -13.11 -11.11 -37.03
CA CYS A 179 -13.49 -11.59 -35.69
C CYS A 179 -13.78 -13.10 -35.73
N GLU A 180 -14.47 -13.62 -36.75
CA GLU A 180 -14.64 -15.08 -36.88
C GLU A 180 -13.32 -15.84 -37.12
N LYS A 181 -12.45 -15.37 -38.02
CA LYS A 181 -11.16 -16.03 -38.28
C LYS A 181 -10.22 -15.96 -37.09
N ASN A 182 -10.16 -14.84 -36.38
CA ASN A 182 -9.36 -14.74 -35.16
C ASN A 182 -10.00 -15.59 -34.05
N HIS A 183 -11.29 -15.51 -33.79
CA HIS A 183 -11.96 -16.35 -32.79
C HIS A 183 -11.77 -17.85 -33.07
N LYS A 184 -11.69 -18.29 -34.34
CA LYS A 184 -11.35 -19.68 -34.70
C LYS A 184 -9.85 -19.97 -34.55
N ASN A 185 -8.94 -19.13 -35.01
CA ASN A 185 -7.49 -19.36 -34.88
C ASN A 185 -6.95 -19.25 -33.44
N ILE A 186 -7.58 -18.41 -32.61
CA ILE A 186 -7.28 -18.17 -31.19
C ILE A 186 -7.79 -19.37 -30.36
N VAL A 187 -9.03 -19.81 -30.59
CA VAL A 187 -9.63 -20.98 -29.89
C VAL A 187 -9.00 -22.32 -30.30
N TYR A 188 -8.24 -22.40 -31.39
CA TYR A 188 -7.56 -23.64 -31.79
C TYR A 188 -6.04 -23.68 -31.48
N ASN A 189 -5.44 -22.61 -30.95
CA ASN A 189 -4.03 -22.57 -30.51
C ASN A 189 -3.91 -22.54 -28.97
N TYR A 190 -4.41 -23.57 -28.29
CA TYR A 190 -4.41 -23.69 -26.82
C TYR A 190 -3.02 -23.80 -26.14
N ASN A 191 -1.91 -23.68 -26.88
CA ASN A 191 -0.57 -24.05 -26.40
C ASN A 191 0.34 -22.85 -26.00
N GLU A 192 -0.09 -21.60 -26.17
CA GLU A 192 0.70 -20.40 -25.80
C GLU A 192 0.04 -19.62 -24.65
N TYR A 193 0.82 -19.33 -23.59
CA TYR A 193 0.35 -18.56 -22.44
C TYR A 193 0.25 -17.05 -22.76
N ILE A 194 -0.97 -16.51 -22.77
CA ILE A 194 -1.19 -15.08 -23.06
C ILE A 194 -1.09 -14.24 -21.76
N LYS A 195 -0.22 -13.23 -21.79
CA LYS A 195 0.02 -12.27 -20.70
C LYS A 195 -1.06 -11.18 -20.61
N LEU A 196 -2.28 -11.61 -20.31
CA LEU A 196 -3.42 -10.74 -20.00
C LEU A 196 -3.25 -10.06 -18.62
N LYS A 197 -4.01 -8.99 -18.33
CA LYS A 197 -3.82 -8.10 -17.18
C LYS A 197 -5.10 -7.83 -16.38
N ASN A 198 -5.02 -8.03 -15.07
CA ASN A 198 -6.04 -7.75 -14.06
C ASN A 198 -6.06 -6.26 -13.68
N VAL A 199 -7.24 -5.76 -13.29
CA VAL A 199 -7.42 -4.44 -12.65
C VAL A 199 -8.28 -4.60 -11.40
N GLY A 200 -8.11 -3.71 -10.42
CA GLY A 200 -8.78 -3.81 -9.12
C GLY A 200 -9.61 -2.59 -8.76
N ILE A 201 -10.63 -2.82 -7.93
CA ILE A 201 -11.43 -1.75 -7.31
C ILE A 201 -11.82 -2.18 -5.90
N ILE A 202 -11.68 -1.28 -4.92
CA ILE A 202 -12.03 -1.55 -3.52
C ILE A 202 -12.97 -0.48 -2.95
N ILE A 203 -14.03 -0.94 -2.30
CA ILE A 203 -15.03 -0.10 -1.61
C ILE A 203 -14.68 -0.04 -0.13
N THR A 204 -14.27 1.14 0.34
CA THR A 204 -13.89 1.40 1.73
C THR A 204 -13.65 2.89 1.95
N ALA A 205 -13.81 3.34 3.20
CA ALA A 205 -13.32 4.62 3.67
C ALA A 205 -12.27 4.53 4.80
N SER A 206 -11.62 3.37 5.01
CA SER A 206 -10.54 3.21 6.01
C SER A 206 -11.01 3.60 7.42
N HIS A 207 -10.31 4.48 8.12
CA HIS A 207 -10.60 5.05 9.43
C HIS A 207 -11.84 5.96 9.52
N ASN A 208 -12.49 6.32 8.40
CA ASN A 208 -13.69 7.17 8.44
C ASN A 208 -14.85 6.50 9.23
N PRO A 209 -15.77 7.26 9.84
CA PRO A 209 -16.93 6.74 10.56
C PRO A 209 -17.79 5.75 9.75
N HIS A 210 -18.51 4.84 10.42
CA HIS A 210 -19.25 3.74 9.77
C HIS A 210 -20.38 4.18 8.81
N ASP A 211 -20.91 5.40 8.94
CA ASP A 211 -21.94 5.98 8.06
C ASP A 211 -21.36 6.58 6.76
N GLU A 212 -20.04 6.69 6.68
CA GLU A 212 -19.29 7.07 5.47
C GLU A 212 -18.88 5.83 4.68
N ASN A 213 -18.62 6.01 3.38
CA ASN A 213 -17.95 5.01 2.56
C ASN A 213 -17.20 5.69 1.40
N GLY A 214 -16.47 4.92 0.60
CA GLY A 214 -15.59 5.44 -0.44
C GLY A 214 -15.18 4.37 -1.44
N ILE A 215 -14.40 4.77 -2.45
CA ILE A 215 -13.91 3.87 -3.50
C ILE A 215 -12.53 4.27 -4.00
N LYS A 216 -11.62 3.28 -4.03
CA LYS A 216 -10.24 3.40 -4.54
C LYS A 216 -10.12 2.49 -5.79
N ILE A 217 -9.50 2.97 -6.89
CA ILE A 217 -9.22 2.15 -8.09
C ILE A 217 -7.73 1.80 -8.15
N ILE A 218 -7.43 0.54 -8.48
CA ILE A 218 -6.11 -0.08 -8.48
C ILE A 218 -5.72 -0.45 -9.92
N GLY A 219 -4.59 0.10 -10.39
CA GLY A 219 -4.01 -0.13 -11.70
C GLY A 219 -3.28 -1.47 -11.82
N VAL A 220 -2.81 -1.80 -13.04
CA VAL A 220 -2.15 -3.08 -13.34
C VAL A 220 -0.83 -3.32 -12.59
N ASP A 221 -0.24 -2.27 -12.03
CA ASP A 221 0.94 -2.29 -11.15
C ASP A 221 0.59 -2.54 -9.67
N GLY A 222 -0.69 -2.73 -9.34
CA GLY A 222 -1.19 -2.87 -7.98
C GLY A 222 -1.18 -1.57 -7.16
N LYS A 223 -1.02 -0.41 -7.80
CA LYS A 223 -1.06 0.90 -7.13
C LYS A 223 -2.33 1.66 -7.45
N TYR A 224 -2.56 2.76 -6.75
CA TYR A 224 -3.63 3.70 -7.11
C TYR A 224 -3.40 4.26 -8.52
N ILE A 225 -4.50 4.48 -9.26
CA ILE A 225 -4.45 5.04 -10.61
C ILE A 225 -3.68 6.37 -10.68
N ASN A 226 -2.95 6.59 -11.78
CA ASN A 226 -2.14 7.79 -11.97
C ASN A 226 -2.98 9.07 -12.15
N LYS A 227 -2.34 10.24 -12.03
CA LYS A 227 -3.04 11.54 -11.99
C LYS A 227 -3.84 11.89 -13.26
N ARG A 228 -3.49 11.36 -14.44
CA ARG A 228 -4.29 11.52 -15.68
C ARG A 228 -5.67 10.87 -15.51
N TYR A 229 -5.70 9.68 -14.91
CA TYR A 229 -6.91 8.87 -14.72
C TYR A 229 -7.78 9.39 -13.58
N GLU A 230 -7.17 9.93 -12.51
CA GLU A 230 -7.90 10.69 -11.50
C GLU A 230 -8.57 11.93 -12.09
N ASN A 231 -7.89 12.65 -12.99
CA ASN A 231 -8.44 13.85 -13.61
C ASN A 231 -9.64 13.50 -14.51
N TYR A 232 -9.61 12.40 -15.27
CA TYR A 232 -10.79 11.92 -16.01
C TYR A 232 -11.94 11.50 -15.08
N LEU A 233 -11.65 10.88 -13.93
CA LEU A 233 -12.71 10.57 -12.96
C LEU A 233 -13.30 11.83 -12.33
N ILE A 234 -12.49 12.84 -12.02
CA ILE A 234 -12.97 14.15 -11.51
C ILE A 234 -13.84 14.84 -12.57
N GLU A 235 -13.40 14.83 -13.83
CA GLU A 235 -14.13 15.35 -14.98
C GLU A 235 -15.49 14.63 -15.14
N LEU A 236 -15.47 13.29 -15.23
CA LEU A 236 -16.64 12.45 -15.47
C LEU A 236 -17.66 12.47 -14.31
N VAL A 237 -17.20 12.51 -13.06
CA VAL A 237 -18.09 12.59 -11.90
C VAL A 237 -18.74 13.96 -11.80
N ASN A 238 -17.97 15.05 -11.97
CA ASN A 238 -18.46 16.43 -11.82
C ASN A 238 -19.03 17.05 -13.10
N ASN A 239 -19.05 16.31 -14.22
CA ASN A 239 -19.51 16.80 -15.52
C ASN A 239 -20.89 17.48 -15.44
N HIS A 240 -21.80 16.90 -14.65
CA HIS A 240 -23.14 17.42 -14.44
C HIS A 240 -23.19 18.83 -13.83
N LEU A 241 -22.29 19.17 -12.90
CA LEU A 241 -22.17 20.51 -12.34
C LEU A 241 -21.55 21.50 -13.34
N ARG A 242 -20.62 21.02 -14.17
CA ARG A 242 -19.90 21.84 -15.16
C ARG A 242 -20.78 22.19 -16.36
N TYR A 243 -21.60 21.24 -16.81
CA TYR A 243 -22.51 21.43 -17.95
C TYR A 243 -23.60 22.47 -17.67
N ILE A 244 -24.22 22.48 -16.49
CA ILE A 244 -25.23 23.49 -16.13
C ILE A 244 -24.61 24.90 -16.06
N LYS A 245 -23.38 25.03 -15.52
CA LYS A 245 -22.67 26.33 -15.42
C LYS A 245 -22.44 26.98 -16.79
N THR A 246 -22.40 26.20 -17.86
CA THR A 246 -22.26 26.70 -19.25
C THR A 246 -23.58 26.67 -20.05
N ASN A 247 -24.60 25.94 -19.61
CA ASN A 247 -25.86 25.74 -20.33
C ASN A 247 -27.08 25.97 -19.40
N VAL A 248 -27.43 27.25 -19.17
CA VAL A 248 -28.46 27.66 -18.20
C VAL A 248 -29.86 27.03 -18.44
N ASN A 249 -30.18 26.70 -19.69
CA ASN A 249 -31.49 26.18 -20.11
C ASN A 249 -31.47 24.68 -20.52
N CYS A 250 -30.51 23.88 -20.05
CA CYS A 250 -30.45 22.45 -20.38
C CYS A 250 -31.52 21.60 -19.67
N THR A 251 -31.87 20.44 -20.24
CA THR A 251 -32.71 19.43 -19.58
C THR A 251 -31.87 18.37 -18.85
N CYS A 252 -32.50 17.58 -17.97
CA CYS A 252 -31.84 16.43 -17.32
C CYS A 252 -31.34 15.40 -18.34
N ASP A 253 -32.05 15.25 -19.46
CA ASP A 253 -31.65 14.34 -20.53
C ASP A 253 -30.43 14.87 -21.30
N ASP A 254 -30.24 16.20 -21.41
CA ASP A 254 -29.02 16.79 -22.01
C ASP A 254 -27.78 16.61 -21.13
N ILE A 255 -27.93 16.79 -19.81
CA ILE A 255 -26.86 16.50 -18.83
C ILE A 255 -26.43 15.02 -18.92
N ILE A 256 -27.41 14.11 -19.07
CA ILE A 256 -27.15 12.67 -19.24
C ILE A 256 -26.49 12.40 -20.60
N ASN A 257 -26.98 12.99 -21.69
CA ASN A 257 -26.39 12.86 -23.03
C ASN A 257 -24.91 13.28 -23.01
N ASN A 258 -24.62 14.48 -22.50
CA ASN A 258 -23.26 15.00 -22.44
C ASN A 258 -22.33 14.19 -21.53
N THR A 259 -22.87 13.60 -20.46
CA THR A 259 -22.10 12.66 -19.62
C THR A 259 -21.80 11.35 -20.34
N ILE A 260 -22.65 10.90 -21.27
CA ILE A 260 -22.40 9.72 -22.12
C ILE A 260 -21.41 10.05 -23.24
N GLU A 261 -21.54 11.22 -23.89
CA GLU A 261 -20.59 11.75 -24.87
C GLU A 261 -19.18 11.82 -24.27
N LEU A 262 -19.03 12.37 -23.05
CA LEU A 262 -17.75 12.39 -22.34
C LEU A 262 -17.18 10.99 -22.08
N ILE A 263 -18.01 9.98 -21.79
CA ILE A 263 -17.53 8.59 -21.67
C ILE A 263 -16.99 8.09 -23.02
N VAL A 264 -17.74 8.27 -24.12
CA VAL A 264 -17.30 7.92 -25.47
C VAL A 264 -15.97 8.60 -25.82
N ASP A 265 -15.82 9.88 -25.49
CA ASP A 265 -14.59 10.64 -25.75
C ASP A 265 -13.41 10.27 -24.85
N ILE A 266 -13.64 9.78 -23.62
CA ILE A 266 -12.57 9.18 -22.81
C ILE A 266 -12.12 7.86 -23.45
N PHE A 267 -13.05 7.00 -23.90
CA PHE A 267 -12.71 5.75 -24.60
C PHE A 267 -11.93 6.01 -25.91
N LYS A 268 -12.40 6.96 -26.74
CA LYS A 268 -11.67 7.39 -27.95
C LYS A 268 -10.25 7.88 -27.62
N ARG A 269 -10.09 8.74 -26.61
CA ARG A 269 -8.78 9.30 -26.21
C ARG A 269 -7.81 8.29 -25.59
N GLU A 270 -8.31 7.24 -24.93
CA GLU A 270 -7.47 6.28 -24.21
C GLU A 270 -7.17 4.97 -24.95
N ILE A 271 -8.07 4.53 -25.85
CA ILE A 271 -7.94 3.25 -26.56
C ILE A 271 -8.26 3.30 -28.05
N ASN A 272 -8.55 4.48 -28.62
CA ASN A 272 -8.90 4.66 -30.03
C ASN A 272 -10.10 3.80 -30.50
N LEU A 273 -11.04 3.50 -29.59
CA LEU A 273 -12.28 2.79 -29.88
C LEU A 273 -13.49 3.72 -29.68
N ASP A 274 -14.35 3.81 -30.69
CA ASP A 274 -15.67 4.45 -30.56
C ASP A 274 -16.69 3.45 -30.03
N ILE A 275 -16.92 3.45 -28.71
CA ILE A 275 -17.92 2.55 -28.10
C ILE A 275 -19.38 2.91 -28.42
N SER A 276 -19.65 3.98 -29.17
CA SER A 276 -20.98 4.26 -29.74
C SER A 276 -21.22 3.55 -31.08
N ASP A 277 -20.18 2.98 -31.71
CA ASP A 277 -20.32 2.04 -32.81
C ASP A 277 -20.79 0.67 -32.27
N ASP A 278 -21.91 0.16 -32.79
CA ASP A 278 -22.51 -1.08 -32.32
C ASP A 278 -21.59 -2.30 -32.50
N ILE A 279 -20.73 -2.33 -33.53
CA ILE A 279 -19.79 -3.43 -33.81
C ILE A 279 -18.63 -3.38 -32.81
N ILE A 280 -18.11 -2.20 -32.51
CA ILE A 280 -17.10 -2.01 -31.45
C ILE A 280 -17.67 -2.42 -30.09
N TYR A 281 -18.94 -2.07 -29.82
CA TYR A 281 -19.62 -2.44 -28.58
C TYR A 281 -19.89 -3.95 -28.47
N GLU A 282 -20.26 -4.62 -29.56
CA GLU A 282 -20.32 -6.10 -29.64
C GLU A 282 -18.95 -6.74 -29.38
N ASN A 283 -17.87 -6.20 -29.95
CA ASN A 283 -16.51 -6.71 -29.76
C ASN A 283 -16.04 -6.70 -28.30
N ILE A 284 -16.57 -5.82 -27.44
CA ILE A 284 -16.28 -5.86 -25.99
C ILE A 284 -16.91 -7.10 -25.33
N SER A 285 -18.10 -7.52 -25.77
CA SER A 285 -18.68 -8.80 -25.34
C SER A 285 -17.81 -9.98 -25.81
N ILE A 286 -17.27 -9.92 -27.03
CA ILE A 286 -16.34 -10.93 -27.55
C ILE A 286 -15.04 -10.96 -26.72
N LEU A 287 -14.51 -9.80 -26.28
CA LEU A 287 -13.36 -9.71 -25.37
C LEU A 287 -13.62 -10.45 -24.05
N ASP A 288 -14.75 -10.17 -23.38
CA ASP A 288 -15.12 -10.80 -22.10
C ASP A 288 -15.32 -12.33 -22.27
N ASN A 289 -15.89 -12.77 -23.39
CA ASN A 289 -16.00 -14.19 -23.75
C ASN A 289 -14.63 -14.85 -23.99
N ILE A 290 -13.72 -14.21 -24.73
CA ILE A 290 -12.39 -14.75 -25.02
C ILE A 290 -11.55 -14.84 -23.73
N ILE A 291 -11.53 -13.80 -22.90
CA ILE A 291 -10.80 -13.82 -21.63
C ILE A 291 -11.39 -14.86 -20.67
N TYR A 292 -12.72 -15.01 -20.61
CA TYR A 292 -13.38 -16.06 -19.82
C TYR A 292 -12.97 -17.47 -20.27
N ASN A 293 -12.91 -17.72 -21.59
CA ASN A 293 -12.49 -19.01 -22.13
C ASN A 293 -11.00 -19.27 -21.88
N TYR A 294 -10.12 -18.28 -22.08
CA TYR A 294 -8.70 -18.40 -21.71
C TYR A 294 -8.51 -18.67 -20.22
N ASN A 295 -9.31 -18.03 -19.37
CA ASN A 295 -9.33 -18.28 -17.94
C ASN A 295 -9.64 -19.76 -17.61
N ILE A 296 -10.36 -20.54 -18.42
CA ILE A 296 -10.57 -21.98 -18.14
C ILE A 296 -9.23 -22.75 -18.14
N HIS A 297 -8.25 -22.32 -18.94
CA HIS A 297 -7.00 -23.04 -19.15
C HIS A 297 -5.74 -22.33 -18.57
N ASN A 298 -5.79 -21.02 -18.37
CA ASN A 298 -4.69 -20.24 -17.80
C ASN A 298 -4.46 -20.56 -16.31
N LYS A 299 -3.18 -20.77 -15.92
CA LYS A 299 -2.77 -20.88 -14.51
C LYS A 299 -3.14 -19.63 -13.70
N ILE A 300 -2.90 -18.44 -14.26
CA ILE A 300 -3.26 -17.16 -13.65
C ILE A 300 -4.39 -16.50 -14.44
N LYS A 301 -5.49 -16.17 -13.75
CA LYS A 301 -6.66 -15.54 -14.36
C LYS A 301 -6.49 -14.05 -14.56
N THR A 302 -7.20 -13.53 -15.56
CA THR A 302 -7.42 -12.11 -15.80
C THR A 302 -8.87 -11.73 -15.52
N ASN A 303 -9.06 -10.75 -14.64
CA ASN A 303 -10.36 -10.36 -14.12
C ASN A 303 -10.39 -8.84 -13.82
N ILE A 304 -11.59 -8.30 -13.69
CA ILE A 304 -11.84 -7.12 -12.86
C ILE A 304 -12.11 -7.62 -11.45
N CYS A 305 -11.16 -7.46 -10.55
CA CYS A 305 -11.34 -7.85 -9.16
C CYS A 305 -12.09 -6.74 -8.39
N ILE A 306 -13.14 -7.12 -7.67
CA ILE A 306 -13.90 -6.24 -6.77
C ILE A 306 -13.72 -6.75 -5.34
N GLY A 307 -13.34 -5.85 -4.42
CA GLY A 307 -13.24 -6.12 -2.99
C GLY A 307 -13.88 -5.01 -2.16
N PHE A 308 -14.11 -5.26 -0.87
CA PHE A 308 -14.66 -4.27 0.05
C PHE A 308 -14.37 -4.56 1.53
N ASP A 309 -14.45 -3.51 2.36
CA ASP A 309 -14.33 -3.62 3.82
C ASP A 309 -15.63 -4.14 4.47
N THR A 310 -15.81 -3.93 5.77
CA THR A 310 -16.93 -4.51 6.54
C THR A 310 -18.13 -3.57 6.68
N ARG A 311 -18.18 -2.43 5.97
CA ARG A 311 -19.31 -1.48 5.98
C ARG A 311 -20.58 -2.09 5.38
N ASN A 312 -21.70 -1.91 6.07
CA ASN A 312 -23.02 -2.41 5.64
C ASN A 312 -23.46 -1.90 4.25
N SER A 313 -23.01 -0.72 3.84
CA SER A 313 -23.31 -0.15 2.51
C SER A 313 -22.59 -0.84 1.34
N ASN A 314 -21.54 -1.63 1.60
CA ASN A 314 -20.72 -2.26 0.55
C ASN A 314 -21.52 -3.18 -0.36
N ILE A 315 -22.51 -3.92 0.14
CA ILE A 315 -23.33 -4.83 -0.67
C ILE A 315 -24.09 -4.04 -1.75
N HIS A 316 -24.64 -2.88 -1.41
CA HIS A 316 -25.31 -2.02 -2.38
C HIS A 316 -24.31 -1.39 -3.36
N LEU A 317 -23.23 -0.80 -2.85
CA LEU A 317 -22.21 -0.13 -3.67
C LEU A 317 -21.52 -1.08 -4.65
N ASN A 318 -21.26 -2.32 -4.24
CA ASN A 318 -20.79 -3.41 -5.10
C ASN A 318 -21.72 -3.66 -6.28
N ASN A 319 -23.03 -3.69 -6.04
CA ASN A 319 -24.01 -3.92 -7.09
C ASN A 319 -24.07 -2.76 -8.10
N ILE A 320 -23.79 -1.52 -7.67
CA ILE A 320 -23.63 -0.36 -8.58
C ILE A 320 -22.46 -0.59 -9.55
N ILE A 321 -21.31 -1.09 -9.05
CA ILE A 321 -20.14 -1.41 -9.88
C ILE A 321 -20.49 -2.49 -10.91
N ILE A 322 -21.16 -3.56 -10.47
CA ILE A 322 -21.59 -4.67 -11.35
C ILE A 322 -22.59 -4.18 -12.41
N GLU A 323 -23.60 -3.39 -12.04
CA GLU A 323 -24.52 -2.77 -13.01
C GLU A 323 -23.79 -1.90 -14.04
N SER A 324 -22.75 -1.18 -13.61
CA SER A 324 -21.96 -0.29 -14.47
C SER A 324 -21.09 -1.07 -15.46
N LEU A 325 -20.52 -2.21 -15.04
CA LEU A 325 -19.75 -3.12 -15.91
C LEU A 325 -20.65 -3.89 -16.89
N ASN A 326 -21.84 -4.30 -16.46
CA ASN A 326 -22.86 -4.92 -17.33
C ASN A 326 -23.28 -3.97 -18.48
N CYS A 327 -23.26 -2.66 -18.26
CA CYS A 327 -23.50 -1.65 -19.30
C CYS A 327 -22.35 -1.53 -20.33
N LEU A 328 -21.19 -2.12 -20.06
CA LEU A 328 -20.06 -2.25 -21.00
C LEU A 328 -19.95 -3.64 -21.63
N ASN A 329 -20.96 -4.52 -21.46
CA ASN A 329 -20.90 -5.94 -21.84
C ASN A 329 -19.82 -6.77 -21.10
N ILE A 330 -19.31 -6.30 -19.96
CA ILE A 330 -18.34 -7.05 -19.13
C ILE A 330 -19.07 -7.65 -17.93
N TYR A 331 -19.09 -8.97 -17.83
CA TYR A 331 -19.76 -9.68 -16.74
C TYR A 331 -19.12 -11.03 -16.36
N LYS A 332 -18.50 -11.73 -17.33
CA LYS A 332 -17.87 -13.04 -17.13
C LYS A 332 -16.51 -12.98 -16.46
N CYS A 333 -15.75 -11.90 -16.70
CA CYS A 333 -14.44 -11.68 -16.09
C CYS A 333 -14.50 -10.80 -14.83
N ILE A 334 -15.66 -10.63 -14.20
CA ILE A 334 -15.75 -10.04 -12.86
C ILE A 334 -15.33 -11.10 -11.83
N ASN A 335 -14.42 -10.75 -10.92
CA ASN A 335 -14.06 -11.60 -9.79
C ASN A 335 -14.39 -10.89 -8.48
N ASN A 336 -15.48 -11.29 -7.82
CA ASN A 336 -15.92 -10.67 -6.58
C ASN A 336 -15.26 -11.36 -5.38
N ILE A 337 -14.21 -10.74 -4.85
CA ILE A 337 -13.44 -11.24 -3.70
C ILE A 337 -14.19 -10.96 -2.38
N THR A 338 -15.12 -10.01 -2.38
CA THR A 338 -15.87 -9.55 -1.21
C THR A 338 -14.95 -9.01 -0.11
N TYR A 339 -14.99 -9.57 1.09
CA TYR A 339 -14.28 -9.08 2.28
C TYR A 339 -12.76 -9.29 2.16
N ILE A 340 -12.02 -8.20 1.96
CA ILE A 340 -10.56 -8.16 1.80
C ILE A 340 -10.00 -6.86 2.41
N THR A 341 -8.75 -6.89 2.90
CA THR A 341 -8.05 -5.68 3.35
C THR A 341 -7.64 -4.82 2.14
N THR A 342 -7.47 -3.51 2.32
CA THR A 342 -6.87 -2.67 1.26
C THR A 342 -5.51 -3.24 0.80
N PRO A 343 -4.58 -3.58 1.69
CA PRO A 343 -3.23 -3.95 1.27
C PRO A 343 -3.15 -5.31 0.57
N CYS A 344 -3.96 -6.28 1.00
CA CYS A 344 -4.11 -7.56 0.33
C CYS A 344 -4.63 -7.36 -1.10
N MET A 345 -5.68 -6.55 -1.29
CA MET A 345 -6.23 -6.27 -2.62
C MET A 345 -5.20 -5.64 -3.58
N HIS A 346 -4.39 -4.70 -3.09
CA HIS A 346 -3.28 -4.10 -3.85
C HIS A 346 -2.22 -5.15 -4.23
N PHE A 347 -1.77 -5.96 -3.28
CA PHE A 347 -0.84 -7.06 -3.52
C PHE A 347 -1.36 -8.04 -4.57
N LEU A 348 -2.64 -8.43 -4.54
CA LEU A 348 -3.20 -9.40 -5.48
C LEU A 348 -3.15 -8.92 -6.92
N ILE A 349 -3.48 -7.65 -7.19
CA ILE A 349 -3.42 -7.10 -8.55
C ILE A 349 -1.97 -7.07 -9.05
N TYR A 350 -1.03 -6.65 -8.20
CA TYR A 350 0.40 -6.69 -8.52
C TYR A 350 0.91 -8.12 -8.78
N PHE A 351 0.65 -9.05 -7.87
CA PHE A 351 1.08 -10.44 -7.95
C PHE A 351 0.56 -11.11 -9.23
N LEU A 352 -0.76 -11.07 -9.47
CA LEU A 352 -1.39 -11.70 -10.63
C LEU A 352 -0.85 -11.13 -11.96
N ASN A 353 -0.41 -9.88 -11.99
CA ASN A 353 0.08 -9.24 -13.21
C ASN A 353 1.59 -9.39 -13.44
N ASN A 354 2.38 -9.74 -12.42
CA ASN A 354 3.85 -9.71 -12.49
C ASN A 354 4.53 -11.05 -12.15
N ILE A 355 3.84 -12.03 -11.53
CA ILE A 355 4.37 -13.38 -11.21
C ILE A 355 5.01 -14.09 -12.42
N ASN A 356 4.43 -13.91 -13.62
CA ASN A 356 4.92 -14.47 -14.88
C ASN A 356 5.76 -13.49 -15.72
N GLU A 357 6.18 -12.36 -15.14
CA GLU A 357 7.19 -11.44 -15.70
C GLU A 357 8.51 -11.59 -14.94
N ASN A 358 9.60 -11.00 -15.43
CA ASN A 358 10.90 -11.08 -14.75
C ASN A 358 11.00 -10.01 -13.64
N ASP A 359 9.98 -9.92 -12.79
CA ASP A 359 10.00 -9.11 -11.59
C ASP A 359 10.68 -9.89 -10.45
N GLU A 360 11.81 -9.39 -9.98
CA GLU A 360 12.64 -10.01 -8.94
C GLU A 360 12.12 -9.73 -7.52
N LYS A 361 11.07 -8.92 -7.37
CA LYS A 361 10.40 -8.68 -6.08
C LYS A 361 9.48 -9.84 -5.65
N ILE A 362 9.01 -10.65 -6.59
CA ILE A 362 8.10 -11.76 -6.32
C ILE A 362 8.93 -13.05 -6.26
N ASP A 363 8.97 -13.70 -5.09
CA ASP A 363 9.62 -15.01 -4.95
C ASP A 363 8.77 -16.07 -5.64
N LYS A 364 9.29 -16.61 -6.75
CA LYS A 364 8.57 -17.58 -7.60
C LYS A 364 8.62 -19.01 -7.08
N GLN A 365 9.42 -19.31 -6.05
CA GLN A 365 9.60 -20.67 -5.55
C GLN A 365 8.30 -21.26 -4.95
N ILE A 366 7.40 -20.41 -4.45
CA ILE A 366 6.03 -20.81 -4.06
C ILE A 366 5.25 -21.48 -5.20
N MET A 367 5.54 -21.18 -6.47
CA MET A 367 4.90 -21.81 -7.64
C MET A 367 5.46 -23.19 -7.99
N GLN A 368 6.46 -23.68 -7.24
CA GLN A 368 7.14 -24.96 -7.42
C GLN A 368 6.82 -25.96 -6.29
N GLN A 369 6.27 -25.49 -5.16
CA GLN A 369 5.78 -26.37 -4.08
C GLN A 369 4.48 -27.06 -4.53
N GLU A 370 4.46 -28.39 -4.45
CA GLU A 370 3.45 -29.24 -5.15
C GLU A 370 2.01 -29.04 -4.66
N GLU A 371 1.81 -28.49 -3.46
CA GLU A 371 0.48 -28.20 -2.90
C GLU A 371 -0.13 -26.89 -3.42
N TYR A 372 0.68 -25.91 -3.84
CA TYR A 372 0.21 -24.60 -4.34
C TYR A 372 -0.27 -24.65 -5.80
N THR A 373 -1.33 -25.43 -5.98
CA THR A 373 -2.14 -25.43 -7.18
C THR A 373 -2.90 -24.10 -7.32
N ILE A 374 -2.26 -23.08 -7.92
CA ILE A 374 -2.98 -22.02 -8.65
C ILE A 374 -3.61 -22.63 -9.92
N HIS A 375 -4.49 -23.62 -9.73
CA HIS A 375 -5.25 -24.29 -10.76
C HIS A 375 -6.68 -24.38 -10.25
N LYS A 376 -7.59 -23.70 -10.96
CA LYS A 376 -9.00 -23.70 -10.59
C LYS A 376 -9.65 -25.03 -10.91
N LYS A 377 -10.63 -25.42 -10.10
CA LYS A 377 -11.56 -26.51 -10.45
C LYS A 377 -12.53 -25.99 -11.52
N SER A 378 -13.17 -26.90 -12.26
CA SER A 378 -14.01 -26.59 -13.42
C SER A 378 -15.16 -25.62 -13.14
N ASN A 379 -15.53 -25.44 -11.87
CA ASN A 379 -16.72 -24.72 -11.43
C ASN A 379 -16.41 -23.34 -10.81
N ASP A 380 -15.13 -22.94 -10.70
CA ASP A 380 -14.68 -21.76 -9.93
C ASP A 380 -15.01 -20.39 -10.57
N LEU A 381 -16.00 -20.35 -11.45
CA LEU A 381 -16.65 -19.16 -12.01
C LEU A 381 -18.19 -19.30 -12.12
N SER A 382 -18.79 -20.47 -11.89
CA SER A 382 -20.26 -20.65 -12.00
C SER A 382 -21.05 -19.92 -10.91
N TYR A 383 -20.37 -19.44 -9.87
CA TYR A 383 -20.97 -18.55 -8.86
C TYR A 383 -21.52 -17.25 -9.48
N LEU A 384 -20.95 -16.77 -10.59
CA LEU A 384 -21.37 -15.54 -11.27
C LEU A 384 -22.79 -15.63 -11.83
N GLU A 385 -23.25 -16.82 -12.23
CA GLU A 385 -24.62 -17.03 -12.72
C GLU A 385 -25.67 -16.94 -11.60
N ASN A 386 -25.24 -17.10 -10.34
CA ASN A 386 -26.10 -17.23 -9.16
C ASN A 386 -25.82 -16.19 -8.06
N TYR A 387 -24.95 -15.20 -8.29
CA TYR A 387 -24.49 -14.26 -7.27
C TYR A 387 -25.60 -13.30 -6.83
N LYS A 388 -26.26 -13.63 -5.71
CA LYS A 388 -27.29 -12.81 -5.05
C LYS A 388 -27.00 -12.72 -3.55
N LEU A 389 -26.15 -11.78 -3.16
CA LEU A 389 -26.07 -11.37 -1.74
C LEU A 389 -27.43 -10.81 -1.31
N GLN A 390 -28.01 -11.43 -0.28
CA GLN A 390 -29.17 -10.89 0.41
C GLN A 390 -28.70 -9.79 1.36
N ASN A 391 -29.26 -8.57 1.23
CA ASN A 391 -28.86 -7.39 2.01
C ASN A 391 -28.99 -7.55 3.55
N ASN A 392 -29.62 -8.63 4.03
CA ASN A 392 -29.99 -8.83 5.43
C ASN A 392 -29.04 -9.78 6.19
N LYS A 393 -27.91 -10.19 5.59
CA LYS A 393 -26.90 -11.03 6.27
C LYS A 393 -25.71 -10.18 6.69
N SER A 394 -25.37 -10.22 7.98
CA SER A 394 -24.18 -9.54 8.50
C SER A 394 -22.90 -10.16 7.93
N VAL A 395 -21.83 -9.35 7.93
CA VAL A 395 -20.47 -9.76 7.53
C VAL A 395 -20.04 -11.05 8.23
N TYR A 396 -20.32 -11.15 9.54
CA TYR A 396 -20.01 -12.31 10.37
C TYR A 396 -20.61 -13.60 9.80
N TYR A 397 -21.92 -13.62 9.55
CA TYR A 397 -22.59 -14.80 9.01
C TYR A 397 -22.10 -15.14 7.59
N LEU A 398 -21.80 -14.13 6.75
CA LEU A 398 -21.25 -14.37 5.41
C LEU A 398 -19.87 -15.03 5.43
N TYR A 399 -19.09 -14.86 6.51
CA TYR A 399 -17.77 -15.48 6.66
C TYR A 399 -17.79 -16.82 7.42
N TYR A 400 -18.65 -16.95 8.45
CA TYR A 400 -18.62 -18.11 9.37
C TYR A 400 -19.79 -19.11 9.24
N SER A 401 -20.90 -18.83 8.53
CA SER A 401 -22.14 -19.66 8.56
C SER A 401 -22.09 -20.99 7.78
N LYS A 402 -20.95 -21.68 7.78
CA LYS A 402 -20.77 -23.02 7.17
C LYS A 402 -20.63 -24.17 8.18
N HIS A 403 -20.49 -23.86 9.47
CA HIS A 403 -20.66 -24.82 10.55
C HIS A 403 -21.41 -24.18 11.72
N ASP A 404 -22.63 -24.67 11.99
CA ASP A 404 -23.16 -24.70 13.36
C ASP A 404 -24.14 -25.87 13.50
N PRO A 405 -23.95 -26.74 14.50
CA PRO A 405 -24.91 -26.78 15.61
C PRO A 405 -24.25 -26.97 16.99
N TYR A 406 -23.02 -26.48 17.17
CA TYR A 406 -22.20 -26.69 18.37
C TYR A 406 -21.30 -25.49 18.77
N LEU A 407 -21.47 -24.31 18.16
CA LEU A 407 -20.68 -23.10 18.51
C LEU A 407 -21.23 -22.35 19.75
N THR A 408 -21.65 -23.11 20.76
CA THR A 408 -21.82 -22.63 22.14
C THR A 408 -20.90 -23.41 23.08
N ASN A 409 -19.67 -22.94 23.23
CA ASN A 409 -18.83 -23.25 24.38
C ASN A 409 -18.04 -22.00 24.81
N GLU A 410 -18.64 -21.28 25.75
CA GLU A 410 -17.97 -20.50 26.80
C GLU A 410 -16.91 -19.46 26.36
N VAL A 411 -17.40 -18.27 26.01
CA VAL A 411 -16.68 -17.03 26.34
C VAL A 411 -16.42 -17.01 27.86
N LEU A 412 -15.14 -16.94 28.22
CA LEU A 412 -14.59 -17.12 29.58
C LEU A 412 -15.37 -16.43 30.71
N THR A 413 -16.06 -17.21 31.55
CA THR A 413 -16.28 -16.85 32.97
C THR A 413 -16.18 -18.06 33.91
N LYS A 414 -15.53 -17.89 35.06
CA LYS A 414 -15.48 -18.78 36.25
C LYS A 414 -14.62 -20.07 36.19
N ASN A 415 -13.38 -19.90 36.65
CA ASN A 415 -12.73 -20.67 37.72
C ASN A 415 -12.53 -22.21 37.68
N GLN A 416 -11.26 -22.56 37.96
CA GLN A 416 -10.74 -23.74 38.68
C GLN A 416 -10.28 -25.02 37.93
N THR A 417 -8.97 -25.27 38.11
CA THR A 417 -8.26 -26.56 38.31
C THR A 417 -7.96 -27.54 37.15
N THR A 418 -6.68 -27.50 36.74
CA THR A 418 -5.70 -28.61 36.58
C THR A 418 -5.62 -29.53 35.34
N LEU A 419 -4.37 -29.88 35.02
CA LEU A 419 -3.83 -31.06 34.28
C LEU A 419 -3.76 -31.10 32.73
N GLN A 420 -2.64 -30.56 32.23
CA GLN A 420 -1.65 -31.16 31.29
C GLN A 420 -2.07 -32.17 30.18
N GLN A 421 -1.79 -31.78 28.92
CA GLN A 421 -1.24 -32.58 27.79
C GLN A 421 -2.08 -33.73 27.16
N PRO A 422 -1.76 -34.18 25.91
CA PRO A 422 -1.28 -33.42 24.73
C PRO A 422 -2.10 -33.73 23.44
N PHE A 423 -1.77 -33.05 22.33
CA PHE A 423 -2.42 -33.26 21.01
C PHE A 423 -1.98 -34.57 20.32
N HIS A 424 -2.95 -35.33 19.76
CA HIS A 424 -2.75 -36.20 18.60
C HIS A 424 -4.11 -36.62 17.99
N ILE A 425 -4.45 -36.17 16.78
CA ILE A 425 -5.55 -36.72 15.97
C ILE A 425 -5.09 -36.83 14.51
N SER A 426 -5.18 -38.03 13.94
CA SER A 426 -4.91 -38.32 12.53
C SER A 426 -6.20 -38.28 11.70
N ILE A 427 -6.19 -37.53 10.60
CA ILE A 427 -7.37 -37.37 9.72
C ILE A 427 -7.46 -38.55 8.74
N GLN A 428 -7.91 -39.73 9.20
CA GLN A 428 -8.06 -40.89 8.31
C GLN A 428 -9.08 -41.97 8.75
N GLN A 429 -10.33 -41.61 9.08
CA GLN A 429 -11.35 -42.64 9.40
C GLN A 429 -12.85 -42.31 9.16
N HIS A 430 -13.20 -41.27 8.38
CA HIS A 430 -14.60 -40.87 8.13
C HIS A 430 -14.98 -40.74 6.64
N ILE A 431 -14.76 -41.81 5.86
CA ILE A 431 -15.21 -41.90 4.45
C ILE A 431 -16.15 -43.11 4.19
N GLU A 432 -16.21 -44.11 5.06
CA GLU A 432 -16.84 -45.42 4.75
C GLU A 432 -18.19 -45.73 5.43
N LYS A 433 -18.94 -44.73 5.95
CA LYS A 433 -20.23 -44.98 6.63
C LYS A 433 -21.50 -44.39 5.99
N GLU A 434 -21.42 -43.75 4.83
CA GLU A 434 -22.61 -43.27 4.09
C GLU A 434 -22.87 -44.04 2.77
N LYS A 435 -22.75 -45.38 2.82
CA LYS A 435 -23.18 -46.27 1.72
C LYS A 435 -24.07 -47.42 2.21
N LYS A 436 -25.23 -47.08 2.78
CA LYS A 436 -26.44 -47.93 2.86
C LYS A 436 -27.64 -47.15 3.38
N ASN A 437 -28.44 -46.60 2.46
CA ASN A 437 -29.91 -46.76 2.42
C ASN A 437 -30.47 -46.00 1.21
N SER A 438 -31.10 -46.73 0.31
CA SER A 438 -31.86 -46.18 -0.82
C SER A 438 -33.35 -46.21 -0.49
N HIS A 439 -34.06 -45.10 -0.68
CA HIS A 439 -35.09 -45.00 -1.72
C HIS A 439 -35.68 -43.58 -1.79
N GLU A 440 -35.76 -43.09 -3.03
CA GLU A 440 -36.79 -42.19 -3.57
C GLU A 440 -37.42 -41.11 -2.67
N ASN A 441 -36.86 -39.90 -2.75
CA ASN A 441 -37.69 -38.76 -3.16
C ASN A 441 -36.89 -37.70 -3.92
N LYS A 442 -37.31 -37.37 -5.15
CA LYS A 442 -36.61 -36.39 -6.00
C LYS A 442 -37.05 -34.96 -5.70
N ASN A 443 -36.52 -34.40 -4.61
CA ASN A 443 -36.48 -32.95 -4.38
C ASN A 443 -35.06 -32.56 -3.96
N PHE A 444 -34.19 -32.31 -4.94
CA PHE A 444 -32.91 -31.66 -4.70
C PHE A 444 -33.15 -30.19 -4.35
N ILE A 445 -33.35 -29.92 -3.06
CA ILE A 445 -33.25 -28.57 -2.51
C ILE A 445 -31.77 -28.18 -2.60
N TYR A 446 -31.40 -27.49 -3.67
CA TYR A 446 -30.09 -26.87 -3.80
C TYR A 446 -29.95 -25.82 -2.69
N THR A 447 -29.14 -26.12 -1.68
CA THR A 447 -28.81 -25.23 -0.58
C THR A 447 -28.01 -24.04 -1.12
N HIS A 448 -28.68 -22.88 -1.29
CA HIS A 448 -28.14 -21.64 -1.88
C HIS A 448 -27.04 -20.93 -1.05
N MET A 449 -26.11 -21.69 -0.45
CA MET A 449 -25.04 -21.23 0.45
C MET A 449 -23.65 -21.79 0.08
N GLU A 450 -23.55 -22.77 -0.83
CA GLU A 450 -22.25 -23.34 -1.21
C GLU A 450 -21.44 -22.47 -2.19
N HIS A 451 -22.08 -21.51 -2.86
CA HIS A 451 -21.47 -20.72 -3.93
C HIS A 451 -20.76 -19.44 -3.46
N ILE A 452 -20.72 -19.15 -2.16
CA ILE A 452 -19.83 -18.13 -1.58
C ILE A 452 -18.43 -18.72 -1.28
N TYR A 453 -17.99 -19.63 -2.14
CA TYR A 453 -16.57 -19.87 -2.39
C TYR A 453 -16.22 -19.19 -3.71
N ALA A 454 -16.11 -17.86 -3.67
CA ALA A 454 -15.15 -17.22 -4.56
C ALA A 454 -13.79 -17.90 -4.33
N TYR A 455 -13.03 -18.04 -5.40
CA TYR A 455 -11.67 -18.59 -5.44
C TYR A 455 -10.83 -18.20 -4.21
N ASN A 456 -9.90 -19.08 -3.80
CA ASN A 456 -8.87 -18.87 -2.76
C ASN A 456 -7.94 -17.68 -3.09
N SER A 457 -8.52 -16.48 -3.12
CA SER A 457 -8.00 -15.33 -3.85
C SER A 457 -7.37 -14.32 -2.93
N ASP A 458 -7.86 -14.16 -1.69
CA ASP A 458 -7.06 -13.58 -0.61
C ASP A 458 -6.04 -14.60 -0.06
N GLN A 459 -6.30 -15.90 -0.20
CA GLN A 459 -5.47 -16.94 0.42
C GLN A 459 -4.02 -16.91 -0.09
N ILE A 460 -3.82 -16.72 -1.41
CA ILE A 460 -2.47 -16.62 -2.01
C ILE A 460 -1.62 -15.48 -1.42
N TYR A 461 -2.22 -14.43 -0.86
CA TYR A 461 -1.49 -13.40 -0.11
C TYR A 461 -0.96 -13.95 1.22
N PHE A 462 -1.78 -14.65 2.00
CA PHE A 462 -1.35 -15.25 3.26
C PHE A 462 -0.30 -16.34 3.00
N ASP A 463 -0.54 -17.22 2.03
CA ASP A 463 0.39 -18.28 1.64
C ASP A 463 1.76 -17.70 1.21
N TYR A 464 1.75 -16.64 0.39
CA TYR A 464 2.96 -15.96 -0.07
C TYR A 464 3.77 -15.34 1.08
N PHE A 465 3.10 -14.67 2.03
CA PHE A 465 3.80 -14.02 3.14
C PHE A 465 4.17 -14.99 4.27
N ILE A 466 3.45 -16.11 4.46
CA ILE A 466 3.89 -17.24 5.30
C ILE A 466 5.17 -17.84 4.73
N TYR A 467 5.18 -18.24 3.46
CA TYR A 467 6.38 -18.77 2.79
C TYR A 467 7.56 -17.77 2.85
N SER A 468 7.30 -16.50 2.56
CA SER A 468 8.33 -15.45 2.60
C SER A 468 8.87 -15.23 4.01
N PHE A 469 8.02 -15.30 5.04
CA PHE A 469 8.43 -15.20 6.44
C PHE A 469 9.24 -16.41 6.89
N GLU A 470 8.80 -17.65 6.60
CA GLU A 470 9.55 -18.86 6.92
C GLU A 470 10.95 -18.83 6.29
N MET A 471 11.03 -18.46 5.01
CA MET A 471 12.30 -18.31 4.31
C MET A 471 13.17 -17.20 4.91
N LEU A 472 12.60 -16.08 5.37
CA LEU A 472 13.33 -15.03 6.09
C LEU A 472 13.85 -15.53 7.46
N TYR A 473 12.97 -16.11 8.27
CA TYR A 473 13.27 -16.61 9.62
C TYR A 473 14.37 -17.69 9.61
N ASN A 474 14.40 -18.52 8.56
CA ASN A 474 15.45 -19.52 8.32
C ASN A 474 16.85 -18.95 7.99
N TYR A 475 16.97 -17.65 7.67
CA TYR A 475 18.26 -16.95 7.58
C TYR A 475 18.57 -16.18 8.87
N ILE A 476 17.56 -15.50 9.44
CA ILE A 476 17.67 -14.77 10.71
C ILE A 476 18.16 -15.68 11.86
N THR A 477 17.59 -16.88 12.00
CA THR A 477 18.01 -17.85 13.03
C THR A 477 19.46 -18.31 12.89
N LYS A 478 19.96 -18.46 11.65
CA LYS A 478 21.36 -18.82 11.36
C LYS A 478 22.35 -17.68 11.60
N LEU A 479 21.91 -16.44 11.45
CA LEU A 479 22.74 -15.24 11.67
C LEU A 479 22.99 -14.97 13.14
N PHE A 480 21.91 -14.94 13.94
CA PHE A 480 21.97 -14.51 15.32
C PHE A 480 22.20 -15.65 16.31
N ASN A 481 22.26 -16.92 15.84
CA ASN A 481 22.46 -18.11 16.67
C ASN A 481 21.54 -18.12 17.91
N ASN A 482 20.25 -17.84 17.69
CA ASN A 482 19.22 -17.81 18.72
C ASN A 482 18.99 -19.21 19.32
N ASN A 483 19.87 -19.62 20.24
CA ASN A 483 19.62 -20.70 21.17
C ASN A 483 18.27 -20.42 21.84
N HIS A 484 17.26 -21.24 21.56
CA HIS A 484 15.94 -21.14 22.18
C HIS A 484 15.98 -21.60 23.64
N THR A 485 16.66 -20.83 24.51
CA THR A 485 16.25 -20.71 25.90
C THR A 485 14.75 -20.42 25.97
N MET A 486 14.08 -20.95 27.00
CA MET A 486 12.64 -21.13 27.04
C MET A 486 11.85 -19.80 27.18
N MET A 487 11.80 -19.01 26.10
CA MET A 487 10.84 -17.92 25.96
C MET A 487 9.42 -18.47 26.04
N VAL A 488 8.72 -18.04 27.08
CA VAL A 488 7.29 -18.23 27.28
C VAL A 488 6.53 -17.50 26.15
N MET A 489 5.38 -18.04 25.75
CA MET A 489 4.52 -17.44 24.75
C MET A 489 4.04 -16.05 25.21
N GLU A 490 4.26 -15.02 24.39
CA GLU A 490 3.91 -13.63 24.71
C GLU A 490 2.49 -13.31 24.24
N ASN A 491 1.63 -12.83 25.14
CA ASN A 491 0.31 -12.33 24.79
C ASN A 491 0.42 -10.91 24.20
N ILE A 492 -0.15 -10.69 23.02
CA ILE A 492 -0.36 -9.36 22.43
C ILE A 492 -1.85 -9.15 22.27
N TYR A 493 -2.37 -8.04 22.76
CA TYR A 493 -3.78 -7.69 22.63
C TYR A 493 -4.00 -6.86 21.36
N LEU A 494 -4.91 -7.29 20.49
CA LEU A 494 -5.10 -6.70 19.17
C LEU A 494 -6.50 -6.10 19.01
N ASP A 495 -6.56 -4.78 18.95
CA ASP A 495 -7.76 -4.01 18.61
C ASP A 495 -8.05 -4.14 17.11
N CYS A 496 -9.08 -4.91 16.77
CA CYS A 496 -9.51 -5.16 15.40
C CYS A 496 -10.48 -4.12 14.84
N SER A 497 -10.76 -3.02 15.57
CA SER A 497 -11.57 -1.87 15.12
C SER A 497 -13.01 -2.16 14.70
N ASN A 498 -13.55 -3.34 15.03
CA ASN A 498 -14.76 -3.92 14.42
C ASN A 498 -14.67 -3.98 12.87
N GLY A 499 -13.45 -4.09 12.34
CA GLY A 499 -13.11 -4.05 10.93
C GLY A 499 -12.67 -5.39 10.35
N ILE A 500 -12.15 -5.35 9.11
CA ILE A 500 -11.75 -6.53 8.35
C ILE A 500 -10.72 -7.41 9.07
N ALA A 501 -9.93 -6.80 9.96
CA ALA A 501 -8.92 -7.46 10.78
C ALA A 501 -9.43 -8.68 11.54
N SER A 502 -10.61 -8.57 12.19
CA SER A 502 -11.11 -9.63 13.09
C SER A 502 -11.38 -10.96 12.38
N LEU A 503 -11.61 -10.91 11.07
CA LEU A 503 -11.94 -12.05 10.20
C LEU A 503 -10.70 -12.69 9.55
N LYS A 504 -9.61 -11.95 9.43
CA LYS A 504 -8.50 -12.27 8.52
C LYS A 504 -7.15 -12.51 9.19
N ILE A 505 -6.85 -11.83 10.30
CA ILE A 505 -5.50 -11.86 10.90
C ILE A 505 -5.06 -13.28 11.33
N ASP A 506 -6.02 -14.11 11.77
CA ASP A 506 -5.80 -15.50 12.22
C ASP A 506 -5.18 -16.39 11.14
N LYS A 507 -5.28 -16.04 9.85
CA LYS A 507 -4.63 -16.77 8.77
C LYS A 507 -3.09 -16.77 8.90
N PHE A 508 -2.51 -15.82 9.62
CA PHE A 508 -1.07 -15.77 9.93
C PHE A 508 -0.67 -16.55 11.21
N GLN A 509 -1.55 -17.39 11.78
CA GLN A 509 -1.25 -18.22 12.95
C GLN A 509 0.06 -19.03 12.87
N PRO A 510 0.52 -19.57 11.72
CA PRO A 510 1.83 -20.23 11.63
C PRO A 510 2.99 -19.28 11.97
N ILE A 511 2.94 -18.03 11.50
CA ILE A 511 3.95 -17.00 11.81
C ILE A 511 3.91 -16.66 13.31
N PHE A 512 2.72 -16.52 13.89
CA PHE A 512 2.57 -16.22 15.32
C PHE A 512 3.10 -17.37 16.20
N GLN A 513 2.94 -18.63 15.79
CA GLN A 513 3.57 -19.78 16.43
C GLN A 513 5.10 -19.74 16.36
N ILE A 514 5.68 -19.44 15.18
CA ILE A 514 7.13 -19.30 15.01
C ILE A 514 7.70 -18.18 15.90
N LEU A 515 7.03 -17.03 15.93
CA LEU A 515 7.39 -15.89 16.79
C LEU A 515 7.00 -16.08 18.28
N LYS A 516 6.35 -17.19 18.65
CA LYS A 516 5.83 -17.48 20.00
C LYS A 516 4.90 -16.39 20.56
N LYS A 517 4.05 -15.82 19.69
CA LYS A 517 3.03 -14.82 20.06
C LYS A 517 1.65 -15.48 20.16
N ASN A 518 0.85 -15.02 21.10
CA ASN A 518 -0.56 -15.35 21.25
C ASN A 518 -1.38 -14.07 21.03
N ILE A 519 -2.28 -14.07 20.04
CA ILE A 519 -2.98 -12.86 19.60
C ILE A 519 -4.37 -12.80 20.25
N CYS A 520 -4.50 -11.98 21.29
CA CYS A 520 -5.73 -11.76 22.04
C CYS A 520 -6.54 -10.64 21.39
N LYS A 521 -7.34 -10.98 20.37
CA LYS A 521 -8.20 -10.01 19.65
C LYS A 521 -9.30 -9.43 20.54
N PHE A 522 -9.61 -8.15 20.35
CA PHE A 522 -10.80 -7.47 20.87
C PHE A 522 -11.31 -6.42 19.86
N ASN A 523 -12.50 -5.85 20.09
CA ASN A 523 -13.27 -5.11 19.07
C ASN A 523 -13.41 -5.93 17.78
N CYS A 524 -13.97 -7.12 17.92
CA CYS A 524 -14.25 -8.03 16.82
C CYS A 524 -15.65 -7.77 16.23
N ILE A 525 -15.82 -8.14 14.97
CA ILE A 525 -17.15 -8.24 14.38
C ILE A 525 -17.85 -9.46 14.98
N GLU A 526 -18.87 -9.21 15.79
CA GLU A 526 -19.65 -10.22 16.52
C GLU A 526 -21.16 -10.07 16.26
N GLY A 527 -21.62 -8.88 15.85
CA GLY A 527 -23.01 -8.61 15.50
C GLY A 527 -23.26 -7.16 15.09
N GLU A 528 -24.52 -6.72 15.08
CA GLU A 528 -24.91 -5.35 14.70
C GLU A 528 -24.39 -4.27 15.66
N HIS A 529 -23.96 -4.66 16.86
CA HIS A 529 -23.34 -3.76 17.85
C HIS A 529 -21.84 -3.52 17.63
N SER A 530 -21.18 -4.29 16.74
CA SER A 530 -19.77 -4.12 16.38
C SER A 530 -19.60 -2.96 15.38
N ILE A 531 -19.74 -1.72 15.85
CA ILE A 531 -19.68 -0.53 14.98
C ILE A 531 -18.22 -0.23 14.58
N LEU A 532 -17.96 -0.22 13.27
CA LEU A 532 -16.66 0.04 12.65
C LEU A 532 -16.04 1.37 13.11
N ASN A 533 -14.78 1.32 13.57
CA ASN A 533 -13.99 2.47 14.08
C ASN A 533 -14.67 3.25 15.23
N TYR A 534 -15.64 2.67 15.95
CA TYR A 534 -16.37 3.37 17.00
C TYR A 534 -15.63 3.31 18.34
N GLU A 535 -15.04 4.45 18.75
CA GLU A 535 -14.22 4.57 19.97
C GLU A 535 -13.01 3.61 19.98
N CYS A 536 -12.55 3.16 18.80
CA CYS A 536 -11.47 2.19 18.62
C CYS A 536 -10.68 2.43 17.32
N GLY A 537 -9.55 1.75 17.19
CA GLY A 537 -8.69 1.78 16.00
C GLY A 537 -7.56 2.79 16.04
N ALA A 538 -6.58 2.60 15.15
CA ALA A 538 -5.33 3.37 15.10
C ALA A 538 -5.58 4.89 15.04
N GLU A 539 -6.52 5.34 14.22
CA GLU A 539 -6.85 6.77 14.12
C GLU A 539 -7.50 7.33 15.41
N TYR A 540 -8.26 6.51 16.16
CA TYR A 540 -8.79 6.89 17.48
C TYR A 540 -7.63 7.07 18.46
N VAL A 541 -6.82 6.02 18.65
CA VAL A 541 -5.71 6.00 19.62
C VAL A 541 -4.73 7.13 19.34
N TYR A 542 -4.36 7.36 18.07
CA TYR A 542 -3.50 8.47 17.67
C TYR A 542 -4.10 9.85 17.96
N ARG A 543 -5.36 10.10 17.56
CA ARG A 543 -5.97 11.44 17.72
C ARG A 543 -6.43 11.75 19.14
N LYS A 544 -6.71 10.74 19.95
CA LYS A 544 -7.20 10.89 21.32
C LYS A 544 -6.11 10.79 22.37
N GLN A 545 -5.01 10.08 22.08
CA GLN A 545 -4.01 9.69 23.08
C GLN A 545 -4.63 8.88 24.23
N GLU A 546 -5.69 8.13 23.93
CA GLU A 546 -6.50 7.32 24.85
C GLU A 546 -6.50 5.85 24.40
N PRO A 547 -6.63 4.89 25.33
CA PRO A 547 -6.87 3.49 24.97
C PRO A 547 -8.21 3.33 24.24
N PRO A 548 -8.33 2.38 23.30
CA PRO A 548 -9.57 2.10 22.60
C PRO A 548 -10.60 1.45 23.54
N LYS A 549 -11.87 1.48 23.12
CA LYS A 549 -12.98 0.82 23.82
C LYS A 549 -12.72 -0.69 24.00
N ASN A 550 -13.30 -1.27 25.04
CA ASN A 550 -13.27 -2.70 25.35
C ASN A 550 -11.87 -3.31 25.59
N VAL A 551 -10.86 -2.48 25.91
CA VAL A 551 -9.58 -2.96 26.47
C VAL A 551 -9.84 -3.84 27.71
N PRO A 552 -9.25 -5.04 27.82
CA PRO A 552 -9.53 -5.98 28.92
C PRO A 552 -9.23 -5.42 30.33
N PRO A 553 -9.98 -5.80 31.38
CA PRO A 553 -9.87 -5.16 32.70
C PRO A 553 -8.70 -5.65 33.59
N MET A 554 -8.00 -6.73 33.22
CA MET A 554 -6.89 -7.30 34.00
C MET A 554 -5.60 -7.34 33.17
N ILE A 555 -4.89 -6.21 33.16
CA ILE A 555 -3.67 -6.00 32.37
C ILE A 555 -2.49 -5.75 33.31
N LYS A 556 -1.36 -6.43 33.04
CA LYS A 556 -0.06 -6.11 33.66
C LYS A 556 0.55 -4.89 32.98
N HIS A 557 1.27 -4.06 33.73
CA HIS A 557 2.11 -3.02 33.14
C HIS A 557 3.00 -3.57 32.02
N ASN A 558 3.22 -2.74 31.00
CA ASN A 558 4.10 -3.02 29.86
C ASN A 558 3.65 -4.22 29.00
N THR A 559 2.39 -4.63 29.13
CA THR A 559 1.72 -5.54 28.18
C THR A 559 1.53 -4.84 26.82
N LYS A 560 1.87 -5.52 25.73
CA LYS A 560 1.72 -5.00 24.36
C LYS A 560 0.26 -4.94 23.91
N PHE A 561 -0.14 -3.77 23.42
CA PHE A 561 -1.35 -3.60 22.61
C PHE A 561 -0.97 -3.16 21.20
N CYS A 562 -1.67 -3.70 20.22
CA CYS A 562 -1.62 -3.30 18.82
C CYS A 562 -3.03 -2.88 18.39
N THR A 563 -3.14 -1.90 17.50
CA THR A 563 -4.41 -1.44 16.93
C THR A 563 -4.26 -1.19 15.43
N PHE A 564 -5.23 -1.65 14.66
CA PHE A 564 -5.33 -1.43 13.20
C PHE A 564 -6.39 -0.37 12.88
N ASP A 565 -6.62 -0.02 11.62
CA ASP A 565 -7.83 0.69 11.18
C ASP A 565 -8.79 -0.21 10.39
N GLY A 566 -9.97 0.31 10.04
CA GLY A 566 -11.09 -0.47 9.54
C GLY A 566 -10.87 -1.32 8.28
N ASP A 567 -9.95 -0.93 7.39
CA ASP A 567 -9.52 -1.69 6.21
C ASP A 567 -8.07 -2.23 6.29
N ALA A 568 -7.45 -2.09 7.47
CA ALA A 568 -6.10 -2.51 7.83
C ALA A 568 -4.98 -1.89 6.97
N ASP A 569 -5.09 -0.59 6.64
CA ASP A 569 -3.99 0.19 6.02
C ASP A 569 -3.11 0.96 7.04
N ARG A 570 -3.37 0.80 8.35
CA ARG A 570 -2.62 1.45 9.46
C ARG A 570 -2.33 0.51 10.63
N ILE A 571 -1.23 0.75 11.33
CA ILE A 571 -0.85 0.06 12.56
C ILE A 571 -0.26 1.02 13.60
N LEU A 572 -0.67 0.88 14.86
CA LEU A 572 -0.02 1.52 16.01
C LEU A 572 0.13 0.53 17.16
N TYR A 573 1.15 0.73 17.98
CA TYR A 573 1.31 0.05 19.26
C TYR A 573 1.04 1.00 20.43
N PHE A 574 0.56 0.46 21.54
CA PHE A 574 0.50 1.19 22.82
C PHE A 574 0.64 0.24 24.02
N PHE A 575 0.85 0.81 25.20
CA PHE A 575 0.86 0.06 26.47
C PHE A 575 0.59 0.97 27.67
N PHE A 576 0.33 0.35 28.83
CA PHE A 576 0.19 1.02 30.12
C PHE A 576 1.53 0.96 30.88
N PRO A 577 2.30 2.05 30.99
CA PRO A 577 3.61 2.05 31.64
C PRO A 577 3.49 1.85 33.16
N GLN A 578 4.57 1.40 33.81
CA GLN A 578 4.58 1.17 35.26
C GLN A 578 4.65 2.48 36.06
N LYS A 579 3.80 2.62 37.08
CA LYS A 579 3.82 3.78 37.99
C LYS A 579 5.18 3.91 38.67
N GLY A 580 5.79 5.07 38.51
CA GLY A 580 7.17 5.36 38.90
C GLY A 580 8.01 5.89 37.74
N GLU A 581 7.78 5.42 36.51
CA GLU A 581 8.45 5.98 35.32
C GLU A 581 7.93 7.39 34.98
N GLU A 582 6.67 7.66 35.30
CA GLU A 582 6.06 9.01 35.31
C GLU A 582 6.92 10.02 36.10
N ASN A 583 7.52 9.61 37.23
CA ASN A 583 8.31 10.51 38.08
C ASN A 583 9.69 10.82 37.47
N LYS A 584 10.29 9.89 36.70
CA LYS A 584 11.47 10.25 35.88
C LYS A 584 11.14 11.32 34.84
N LYS A 585 9.90 11.34 34.31
CA LYS A 585 9.46 12.37 33.35
C LYS A 585 9.12 13.72 34.00
N LYS A 586 8.60 13.74 35.24
CA LYS A 586 8.31 15.01 35.97
C LYS A 586 9.55 15.69 36.54
N ILE A 587 10.54 14.94 37.05
CA ILE A 587 11.76 15.51 37.65
C ILE A 587 12.63 16.28 36.63
N PHE A 588 12.47 16.05 35.32
CA PHE A 588 13.13 16.86 34.28
C PHE A 588 12.40 18.17 33.92
N ASN A 589 11.21 18.45 34.46
CA ASN A 589 10.45 19.68 34.15
C ASN A 589 10.42 20.70 35.30
N ASP A 590 10.30 20.27 36.56
CA ASP A 590 10.24 21.18 37.72
C ASP A 590 11.64 21.53 38.27
N GLY A 591 12.44 22.17 37.42
CA GLY A 591 13.81 22.61 37.72
C GLY A 591 13.94 24.00 38.35
N ASN A 592 12.98 24.45 39.16
CA ASN A 592 13.04 25.75 39.85
C ASN A 592 12.10 25.85 41.07
N GLU A 593 12.64 25.84 42.29
CA GLU A 593 12.33 26.86 43.29
C GLU A 593 13.37 26.91 44.43
N LYS A 594 13.78 28.14 44.77
CA LYS A 594 14.27 28.62 46.08
C LYS A 594 15.44 27.89 46.74
N ASN A 595 16.62 28.53 46.69
CA ASN A 595 17.37 28.90 47.90
C ASN A 595 18.29 30.09 47.63
N GLU A 596 17.99 31.24 48.22
CA GLU A 596 18.89 32.40 48.26
C GLU A 596 19.73 32.34 49.53
N ASN A 597 21.07 32.40 49.41
CA ASN A 597 21.92 33.44 50.01
C ASN A 597 23.42 33.07 49.98
N ASN A 598 24.24 34.04 49.54
CA ASN A 598 25.62 34.34 49.95
C ASN A 598 26.61 33.19 50.21
N HIS A 599 27.59 33.02 49.31
CA HIS A 599 28.91 33.68 49.48
C HIS A 599 29.73 33.64 48.18
N THR A 600 30.96 34.17 48.21
CA THR A 600 31.74 34.58 47.03
C THR A 600 32.83 33.59 46.59
N ASP A 601 33.33 33.85 45.36
CA ASP A 601 34.67 33.54 44.83
C ASP A 601 34.97 32.24 44.06
N SER A 602 35.80 32.43 43.03
CA SER A 602 36.58 31.47 42.21
C SER A 602 35.88 30.65 41.10
N ASN A 603 36.15 31.09 39.86
CA ASN A 603 36.24 30.35 38.59
C ASN A 603 35.81 28.86 38.55
N PHE A 604 34.69 28.59 37.88
CA PHE A 604 34.50 27.34 37.12
C PHE A 604 33.76 27.62 35.80
N ASN A 605 34.16 26.93 34.73
CA ASN A 605 33.57 27.11 33.39
C ASN A 605 32.10 26.64 33.34
N CYS A 606 31.18 27.51 32.92
CA CYS A 606 29.81 27.15 32.62
C CYS A 606 29.74 26.28 31.35
N ASN A 607 29.77 24.96 31.50
CA ASN A 607 29.56 24.02 30.40
C ASN A 607 28.82 22.75 30.87
N MET A 608 27.56 22.94 31.29
CA MET A 608 26.67 21.89 31.81
C MET A 608 25.22 22.15 31.38
N ASN A 609 24.42 21.06 31.35
CA ASN A 609 22.95 21.04 31.23
C ASN A 609 22.30 21.18 29.83
N CYS A 610 22.79 20.41 28.85
CA CYS A 610 21.92 19.73 27.87
C CYS A 610 22.31 18.25 27.63
N ASN A 611 23.19 17.69 28.46
CA ASN A 611 23.66 16.31 28.32
C ASN A 611 22.68 15.31 28.98
N PHE A 612 21.66 14.90 28.23
CA PHE A 612 21.15 13.53 28.38
C PHE A 612 22.30 12.54 28.08
N ASN A 613 22.34 11.38 28.73
CA ASN A 613 23.51 10.48 28.68
C ASN A 613 23.78 9.90 27.28
N GLY A 614 24.50 10.63 26.43
CA GLY A 614 24.91 10.21 25.10
C GLY A 614 25.64 8.86 25.11
N ASN A 615 26.53 8.64 26.09
CA ASN A 615 27.22 7.36 26.27
C ASN A 615 26.27 6.21 26.62
N MET A 616 25.16 6.46 27.33
CA MET A 616 24.20 5.41 27.68
C MET A 616 23.34 5.04 26.48
N MET A 617 22.86 6.03 25.71
CA MET A 617 22.12 5.77 24.46
C MET A 617 23.02 5.16 23.38
N TYR A 618 24.30 5.58 23.31
CA TYR A 618 25.32 4.94 22.48
C TYR A 618 25.46 3.47 22.85
N ASN A 619 25.78 3.15 24.11
CA ASN A 619 25.99 1.77 24.56
C ASN A 619 24.75 0.90 24.37
N MET A 620 23.55 1.44 24.60
CA MET A 620 22.28 0.75 24.38
C MET A 620 22.10 0.36 22.90
N ILE A 621 22.21 1.33 21.98
CA ILE A 621 22.05 1.10 20.54
C ILE A 621 23.20 0.23 19.97
N TYR A 622 24.44 0.46 20.44
CA TYR A 622 25.60 -0.35 20.08
C TYR A 622 25.42 -1.81 20.50
N ASN A 623 24.89 -2.07 21.69
CA ASN A 623 24.57 -3.43 22.15
C ASN A 623 23.46 -4.08 21.32
N MET A 624 22.39 -3.33 20.95
CA MET A 624 21.35 -3.84 20.06
C MET A 624 21.91 -4.31 18.71
N ILE A 625 22.86 -3.56 18.15
CA ILE A 625 23.45 -3.79 16.82
C ILE A 625 24.51 -4.90 16.85
N TYR A 626 25.51 -4.81 17.72
CA TYR A 626 26.72 -5.65 17.65
C TYR A 626 26.68 -6.90 18.54
N ASN A 627 25.76 -6.99 19.52
CA ASN A 627 25.75 -8.11 20.46
C ASN A 627 24.79 -9.23 20.00
N ASN A 628 25.33 -10.44 19.88
CA ASN A 628 24.60 -11.67 19.54
C ASN A 628 24.35 -12.57 20.76
N ASN A 629 24.94 -12.28 21.93
CA ASN A 629 24.79 -13.12 23.12
C ASN A 629 23.77 -12.54 24.09
N ILE A 630 22.62 -13.21 24.23
CA ILE A 630 21.70 -12.98 25.36
C ILE A 630 22.36 -13.53 26.63
N ASN A 631 22.96 -12.65 27.42
CA ASN A 631 23.44 -12.99 28.76
C ASN A 631 22.94 -11.96 29.79
N CYS A 632 21.63 -12.03 30.08
CA CYS A 632 20.96 -11.19 31.07
C CYS A 632 21.41 -11.55 32.50
N LYS A 633 22.61 -11.12 32.88
CA LYS A 633 23.12 -11.15 34.27
C LYS A 633 24.22 -10.13 34.59
N ASP A 634 25.07 -9.76 33.64
CA ASP A 634 26.25 -8.93 33.91
C ASP A 634 26.11 -7.45 33.49
N ASN A 635 25.08 -6.77 33.99
CA ASN A 635 25.05 -5.30 34.05
C ASN A 635 25.48 -4.82 35.45
N ASN A 636 26.74 -5.11 35.81
CA ASN A 636 27.32 -4.71 37.10
C ASN A 636 27.64 -3.20 37.13
N PHE A 637 26.60 -2.38 37.30
CA PHE A 637 26.69 -0.96 37.65
C PHE A 637 26.10 -0.65 39.04
N HIS A 638 26.34 -1.55 40.00
CA HIS A 638 26.18 -1.26 41.43
C HIS A 638 27.51 -1.45 42.16
N GLY A 639 28.08 -0.34 42.63
CA GLY A 639 29.14 -0.37 43.62
C GLY A 639 28.58 -0.72 45.00
N THR A 640 29.22 -1.69 45.66
CA THR A 640 29.24 -1.86 47.13
C THR A 640 27.91 -1.67 47.89
N ILE A 641 27.05 -2.69 47.85
CA ILE A 641 26.26 -3.06 49.03
C ILE A 641 26.60 -4.54 49.32
N SER A 642 26.95 -4.83 50.57
CA SER A 642 27.51 -6.12 51.00
C SER A 642 26.48 -7.24 51.12
N ASP A 643 26.96 -8.48 51.04
CA ASP A 643 26.18 -9.71 51.17
C ASP A 643 25.19 -9.73 52.34
N PHE A 644 23.91 -9.96 52.04
CA PHE A 644 23.02 -10.75 52.89
C PHE A 644 21.95 -11.45 52.06
N SER A 645 21.56 -12.66 52.51
CA SER A 645 20.42 -13.45 52.01
C SER A 645 20.31 -13.67 50.49
N LYS A 646 21.02 -14.69 49.99
CA LYS A 646 20.32 -15.70 49.17
C LYS A 646 19.35 -16.48 50.07
N GLU A 647 18.48 -17.28 49.45
CA GLU A 647 17.46 -18.10 50.13
C GLU A 647 16.26 -17.35 50.73
N GLN A 648 15.34 -16.94 49.85
CA GLN A 648 13.93 -17.29 50.09
C GLN A 648 13.18 -17.56 48.78
N MET A 649 12.31 -18.56 48.84
CA MET A 649 11.58 -19.14 47.70
C MET A 649 10.08 -18.86 47.90
N TYR A 650 9.35 -18.64 46.81
CA TYR A 650 7.87 -18.67 46.75
C TYR A 650 7.09 -17.99 47.89
N TYR A 651 6.98 -16.66 47.83
CA TYR A 651 5.70 -15.98 48.05
C TYR A 651 5.61 -14.79 47.09
N TYR A 652 4.81 -14.93 46.03
CA TYR A 652 4.40 -13.80 45.20
C TYR A 652 3.14 -13.21 45.82
N ASP A 653 3.26 -12.00 46.35
CA ASP A 653 2.20 -11.40 47.16
C ASP A 653 0.95 -11.08 46.33
N ALA A 654 -0.23 -11.22 46.93
CA ALA A 654 -1.51 -11.25 46.19
C ALA A 654 -2.04 -9.87 45.75
N ASN A 655 -1.20 -8.84 45.80
CA ASN A 655 -1.54 -7.46 45.44
C ASN A 655 -1.26 -7.18 43.96
N MET A 656 -2.14 -7.67 43.08
CA MET A 656 -2.21 -7.16 41.71
C MET A 656 -2.78 -5.74 41.73
N ASP A 657 -1.91 -4.73 41.73
CA ASP A 657 -2.28 -3.37 41.38
C ASP A 657 -2.84 -3.37 39.95
N THR A 658 -4.15 -3.18 39.83
CA THR A 658 -4.86 -3.17 38.55
C THR A 658 -4.74 -1.80 37.91
N CYS A 659 -4.40 -1.76 36.62
CA CYS A 659 -4.16 -0.53 35.88
C CYS A 659 -5.42 0.36 35.85
N LYS A 660 -5.48 1.36 36.73
CA LYS A 660 -6.54 2.39 36.80
C LYS A 660 -6.12 3.77 36.28
N ASN A 661 -4.92 3.90 35.70
CA ASN A 661 -4.55 5.07 34.90
C ASN A 661 -5.02 4.83 33.46
N ASN A 662 -5.70 5.81 32.87
CA ASN A 662 -6.02 5.82 31.43
C ASN A 662 -4.82 6.27 30.57
N GLU A 663 -3.74 6.76 31.18
CA GLU A 663 -2.53 7.19 30.48
C GLU A 663 -1.84 5.99 29.80
N ILE A 664 -1.64 6.10 28.49
CA ILE A 664 -0.94 5.12 27.65
C ILE A 664 0.31 5.73 27.03
N ALA A 665 1.34 4.91 26.83
CA ALA A 665 2.46 5.24 25.96
C ALA A 665 2.15 4.73 24.55
N ILE A 666 2.23 5.60 23.54
CA ILE A 666 1.97 5.27 22.13
C ILE A 666 3.29 5.15 21.35
N LEU A 667 3.33 4.15 20.49
CA LEU A 667 4.44 3.84 19.58
C LEU A 667 3.95 4.04 18.15
N ASP A 668 4.28 5.22 17.62
CA ASP A 668 3.74 5.78 16.38
C ASP A 668 4.55 5.40 15.12
N GLY A 669 4.10 5.84 13.94
CA GLY A 669 4.83 5.63 12.68
C GLY A 669 6.33 5.97 12.75
N PRO A 670 6.71 7.16 13.24
CA PRO A 670 8.08 7.52 13.60
C PRO A 670 8.81 6.51 14.52
N LYS A 671 8.17 5.95 15.56
CA LYS A 671 8.74 4.85 16.36
C LYS A 671 8.95 3.57 15.55
N ILE A 672 8.03 3.23 14.64
CA ILE A 672 8.14 2.07 13.75
C ILE A 672 9.31 2.24 12.77
N ILE A 673 9.50 3.44 12.20
CA ILE A 673 10.68 3.78 11.37
C ILE A 673 11.98 3.52 12.15
N CYS A 674 12.09 3.99 13.39
CA CYS A 674 13.28 3.77 14.21
C CYS A 674 13.59 2.29 14.41
N LEU A 675 12.57 1.48 14.68
CA LEU A 675 12.70 0.04 14.91
C LEU A 675 13.22 -0.68 13.66
N PHE A 676 12.60 -0.42 12.51
CA PHE A 676 13.00 -1.03 11.25
C PHE A 676 14.37 -0.54 10.77
N PHE A 677 14.69 0.74 10.96
CA PHE A 677 16.00 1.29 10.62
C PHE A 677 17.12 0.64 11.45
N LEU A 678 16.93 0.45 12.77
CA LEU A 678 17.87 -0.29 13.60
C LEU A 678 17.98 -1.77 13.19
N CYS A 679 16.87 -2.42 12.84
CA CYS A 679 16.88 -3.81 12.36
C CYS A 679 17.68 -3.94 11.04
N ILE A 680 17.52 -3.00 10.11
CA ILE A 680 18.29 -2.90 8.87
C ILE A 680 19.78 -2.64 9.16
N ILE A 681 20.11 -1.72 10.08
CA ILE A 681 21.49 -1.47 10.50
C ILE A 681 22.14 -2.73 11.08
N LYS A 682 21.43 -3.50 11.92
CA LYS A 682 21.93 -4.77 12.48
C LYS A 682 22.26 -5.80 11.40
N MET A 683 21.37 -5.99 10.42
CA MET A 683 21.66 -6.90 9.30
C MET A 683 22.84 -6.42 8.46
N LEU A 684 22.97 -5.10 8.23
CA LEU A 684 24.10 -4.50 7.52
C LEU A 684 25.42 -4.61 8.29
N SER A 685 25.42 -4.52 9.62
CA SER A 685 26.64 -4.58 10.45
C SER A 685 27.30 -5.95 10.54
N HIS A 686 26.59 -7.03 10.20
CA HIS A 686 27.17 -8.38 10.14
C HIS A 686 27.80 -8.71 8.78
N ILE A 687 27.53 -7.92 7.74
CA ILE A 687 28.13 -8.09 6.41
C ILE A 687 29.62 -7.76 6.48
N LYS A 688 30.46 -8.73 6.11
CA LYS A 688 31.91 -8.54 6.04
C LYS A 688 32.29 -8.09 4.63
N LEU A 689 33.08 -7.03 4.56
CA LEU A 689 33.67 -6.55 3.30
C LEU A 689 35.14 -6.94 3.23
N GLU A 690 35.57 -7.36 2.04
CA GLU A 690 36.98 -7.58 1.71
C GLU A 690 37.66 -6.28 1.23
N GLU A 691 38.97 -6.31 0.96
CA GLU A 691 39.69 -5.15 0.41
C GLU A 691 39.35 -4.96 -1.08
N LEU A 692 38.34 -4.15 -1.33
CA LEU A 692 37.81 -3.83 -2.66
C LEU A 692 38.69 -2.80 -3.38
N LYS A 693 38.90 -3.01 -4.70
CA LYS A 693 39.89 -2.28 -5.52
C LYS A 693 39.30 -1.42 -6.64
N GLU A 694 37.98 -1.35 -6.71
CA GLU A 694 37.21 -0.68 -7.78
C GLU A 694 36.30 0.41 -7.19
N GLU A 695 35.84 1.34 -8.03
CA GLU A 695 34.86 2.35 -7.62
C GLU A 695 33.48 1.72 -7.40
N ILE A 696 33.03 1.67 -6.15
CA ILE A 696 31.79 1.00 -5.76
C ILE A 696 30.62 1.99 -5.84
N PRO A 697 29.50 1.64 -6.51
CA PRO A 697 28.33 2.50 -6.55
C PRO A 697 27.74 2.72 -5.14
N ILE A 698 27.46 3.96 -4.78
CA ILE A 698 26.74 4.29 -3.53
C ILE A 698 25.24 4.12 -3.77
N ILE A 699 24.55 3.41 -2.86
CA ILE A 699 23.08 3.33 -2.87
C ILE A 699 22.44 4.33 -1.89
N ASP A 700 21.19 4.71 -2.17
CA ASP A 700 20.42 5.62 -1.34
C ASP A 700 19.40 4.90 -0.44
N LEU A 701 19.53 5.09 0.87
CA LEU A 701 18.57 4.69 1.90
C LEU A 701 17.85 5.96 2.38
N ASN A 702 16.61 6.12 1.95
CA ASN A 702 15.83 7.33 2.21
C ASN A 702 14.80 7.04 3.31
N ILE A 703 14.83 7.84 4.38
CA ILE A 703 13.82 7.88 5.43
C ILE A 703 12.94 9.10 5.17
N ILE A 704 11.66 8.89 4.82
CA ILE A 704 10.77 9.95 4.37
C ILE A 704 9.70 10.20 5.44
N HIS A 705 9.48 11.49 5.75
CA HIS A 705 8.54 11.95 6.76
C HIS A 705 7.79 13.22 6.29
N THR A 706 6.85 13.72 7.10
CA THR A 706 6.13 14.98 6.82
C THR A 706 6.46 16.06 7.85
N ALA A 707 5.95 17.28 7.66
CA ALA A 707 6.08 18.36 8.63
C ALA A 707 5.46 18.03 10.01
N TYR A 708 4.47 17.12 10.09
CA TYR A 708 3.81 16.73 11.34
C TYR A 708 4.64 15.79 12.22
N THR A 709 5.74 15.23 11.70
CA THR A 709 6.67 14.40 12.49
C THR A 709 7.39 15.25 13.54
N ASN A 710 7.42 14.77 14.78
CA ASN A 710 8.02 15.43 15.94
C ASN A 710 9.54 15.55 15.83
N SER A 711 10.14 16.65 16.29
CA SER A 711 11.59 16.88 16.13
C SER A 711 12.46 15.93 16.96
N ALA A 712 11.93 15.30 18.02
CA ALA A 712 12.68 14.31 18.80
C ALA A 712 13.03 13.06 17.97
N PHE A 713 12.16 12.65 17.05
CA PHE A 713 12.45 11.60 16.07
C PHE A 713 13.60 11.99 15.13
N LEU A 714 13.58 13.24 14.62
CA LEU A 714 14.62 13.75 13.73
C LEU A 714 15.98 13.81 14.44
N ASN A 715 15.99 14.25 15.71
CA ASN A 715 17.18 14.23 16.54
C ASN A 715 17.72 12.80 16.74
N TYR A 716 16.84 11.84 16.98
CA TYR A 716 17.21 10.42 17.17
C TYR A 716 17.79 9.76 15.91
N ILE A 717 17.12 9.89 14.75
CA ILE A 717 17.63 9.32 13.48
C ILE A 717 18.93 9.99 13.05
N ASN A 718 19.06 11.32 13.22
CA ASN A 718 20.34 12.01 12.99
C ASN A 718 21.43 11.55 13.96
N TYR A 719 21.10 11.28 15.23
CA TYR A 719 22.07 10.74 16.19
C TYR A 719 22.61 9.38 15.72
N ILE A 720 21.73 8.46 15.28
CA ILE A 720 22.14 7.16 14.73
C ILE A 720 23.03 7.37 13.49
N LYS A 721 22.57 8.20 12.53
CA LYS A 721 23.30 8.49 11.29
C LYS A 721 24.69 9.09 11.54
N ASN A 722 24.83 9.95 12.55
CA ASN A 722 26.05 10.73 12.73
C ASN A 722 27.03 10.13 13.75
N ASN A 723 26.60 9.20 14.61
CA ASN A 723 27.44 8.65 15.69
C ASN A 723 27.55 7.11 15.67
N ILE A 724 26.51 6.38 15.26
CA ILE A 724 26.45 4.92 15.36
C ILE A 724 27.03 4.26 14.10
N ILE A 725 26.52 4.63 12.92
CA ILE A 725 26.89 3.97 11.66
C ILE A 725 28.31 4.29 11.18
N VAL A 726 28.95 5.33 11.71
CA VAL A 726 30.32 5.76 11.33
C VAL A 726 31.34 4.63 11.57
N ASN A 727 31.08 3.78 12.56
CA ASN A 727 31.92 2.63 12.91
C ASN A 727 31.58 1.34 12.13
N ILE A 728 30.66 1.40 11.15
CA ILE A 728 30.22 0.25 10.34
C ILE A 728 30.66 0.45 8.89
N ASN A 729 31.68 -0.31 8.44
CA ASN A 729 32.34 -0.11 7.15
C ASN A 729 31.40 -0.05 5.92
N ILE A 730 30.30 -0.82 5.89
CA ILE A 730 29.40 -0.85 4.72
C ILE A 730 28.66 0.47 4.47
N PHE A 731 28.48 1.32 5.49
CA PHE A 731 27.82 2.62 5.34
C PHE A 731 28.68 3.65 4.60
N LYS A 732 29.95 3.35 4.31
CA LYS A 732 30.75 4.09 3.31
C LYS A 732 30.14 4.02 1.91
N TYR A 733 29.31 3.02 1.63
CA TYR A 733 28.66 2.76 0.35
C TYR A 733 27.12 2.95 0.38
N ILE A 734 26.59 3.55 1.46
CA ILE A 734 25.15 3.80 1.65
C ILE A 734 24.95 5.26 2.08
N ASN A 735 24.39 6.09 1.21
CA ASN A 735 23.95 7.43 1.59
C ASN A 735 22.58 7.36 2.29
N ILE A 736 22.53 7.67 3.59
CA ILE A 736 21.28 7.77 4.34
C ILE A 736 20.73 9.21 4.26
N ASN A 737 19.58 9.39 3.64
CA ASN A 737 18.88 10.67 3.56
C ASN A 737 17.67 10.69 4.47
N ILE A 738 17.44 11.82 5.15
CA ILE A 738 16.21 12.07 5.93
C ILE A 738 15.47 13.18 5.19
N LEU A 739 14.32 12.85 4.61
CA LEU A 739 13.62 13.69 3.64
C LEU A 739 12.24 14.09 4.15
N CYS A 740 11.99 15.39 4.29
CA CYS A 740 10.66 15.90 4.56
C CYS A 740 9.89 16.09 3.25
N THR A 741 8.63 15.70 3.20
CA THR A 741 7.74 15.93 2.05
C THR A 741 6.35 16.42 2.48
N LYS A 742 5.54 16.86 1.51
CA LYS A 742 4.17 17.35 1.75
C LYS A 742 3.31 16.27 2.40
N THR A 743 2.34 16.72 3.19
CA THR A 743 1.36 15.86 3.84
C THR A 743 0.58 15.04 2.80
N GLY A 744 0.47 13.73 3.03
CA GLY A 744 -0.38 12.84 2.24
C GLY A 744 0.40 11.78 1.48
N MET A 745 -0.03 10.53 1.68
CA MET A 745 0.54 9.29 1.16
C MET A 745 1.16 9.30 -0.24
N LYS A 746 0.55 9.96 -1.24
CA LYS A 746 1.10 10.02 -2.61
C LYS A 746 2.51 10.62 -2.69
N TYR A 747 2.81 11.62 -1.85
CA TYR A 747 4.12 12.28 -1.85
C TYR A 747 5.18 11.41 -1.18
N LEU A 748 4.82 10.78 -0.06
CA LEU A 748 5.64 9.81 0.66
C LEU A 748 5.97 8.60 -0.22
N ASP A 749 4.95 7.97 -0.79
CA ASP A 749 5.03 6.83 -1.71
C ASP A 749 5.92 7.12 -2.92
N SER A 750 5.64 8.22 -3.64
CA SER A 750 6.38 8.61 -4.84
C SER A 750 7.85 8.95 -4.56
N LEU A 751 8.18 9.46 -3.36
CA LEU A 751 9.56 9.74 -2.98
C LEU A 751 10.29 8.48 -2.50
N ALA A 752 9.62 7.62 -1.72
CA ALA A 752 10.16 6.34 -1.27
C ALA A 752 10.54 5.41 -2.42
N GLN A 753 9.71 5.31 -3.46
CA GLN A 753 9.94 4.42 -4.61
C GLN A 753 11.15 4.79 -5.49
N LYS A 754 11.69 6.01 -5.37
CA LYS A 754 12.90 6.44 -6.10
C LYS A 754 14.18 5.85 -5.49
N ALA A 755 14.13 5.49 -4.21
CA ALA A 755 15.27 5.03 -3.44
C ALA A 755 15.81 3.67 -3.88
N CYS A 756 17.00 3.30 -3.39
CA CYS A 756 17.39 1.89 -3.32
C CYS A 756 16.62 1.20 -2.19
N ILE A 757 16.52 1.86 -1.03
CA ILE A 757 15.69 1.46 0.13
C ILE A 757 14.93 2.71 0.59
N GLY A 758 13.60 2.68 0.58
CA GLY A 758 12.74 3.80 0.99
C GLY A 758 11.86 3.41 2.17
N ILE A 759 12.07 4.01 3.33
CA ILE A 759 11.33 3.77 4.58
C ILE A 759 10.45 4.98 4.87
N PHE A 760 9.14 4.81 5.03
CA PHE A 760 8.26 5.92 5.41
C PHE A 760 7.06 5.44 6.22
N PHE A 761 6.65 6.22 7.22
CA PHE A 761 5.39 6.07 7.96
C PHE A 761 4.85 7.46 8.33
N GLU A 762 3.56 7.70 8.09
CA GLU A 762 2.84 8.81 8.73
C GLU A 762 2.66 8.51 10.24
N PRO A 763 2.62 9.53 11.12
CA PRO A 763 2.40 9.31 12.56
C PRO A 763 1.13 8.54 12.93
N ASN A 764 0.12 8.51 12.05
CA ASN A 764 -1.11 7.74 12.20
C ASN A 764 -0.95 6.21 11.99
N GLY A 765 0.26 5.74 11.65
CA GLY A 765 0.55 4.32 11.46
C GLY A 765 0.45 3.80 10.03
N HIS A 766 0.15 4.64 9.03
CA HIS A 766 0.21 4.23 7.62
C HIS A 766 1.64 4.38 7.08
N GLY A 767 2.24 3.29 6.59
CA GLY A 767 3.57 3.32 5.98
C GLY A 767 4.04 1.95 5.49
N THR A 768 5.25 1.88 4.93
CA THR A 768 5.92 0.61 4.59
C THR A 768 7.41 0.82 4.25
N ILE A 769 8.08 -0.24 3.79
CA ILE A 769 9.44 -0.20 3.21
C ILE A 769 9.42 -0.67 1.76
N TYR A 770 9.91 0.17 0.86
CA TYR A 770 10.14 -0.19 -0.54
C TYR A 770 11.62 -0.47 -0.81
N VAL A 771 11.87 -1.44 -1.69
CA VAL A 771 13.21 -1.75 -2.20
C VAL A 771 13.24 -1.73 -3.73
N ASN A 772 14.25 -1.07 -4.29
CA ASN A 772 14.59 -1.21 -5.70
C ASN A 772 15.56 -2.39 -5.84
N ILE A 773 14.99 -3.58 -6.01
CA ILE A 773 15.73 -4.84 -6.00
C ILE A 773 16.82 -4.90 -7.08
N ASN A 774 16.61 -4.24 -8.22
CA ASN A 774 17.57 -4.15 -9.32
C ASN A 774 18.79 -3.26 -8.97
N LYS A 775 18.59 -2.14 -8.25
CA LYS A 775 19.70 -1.36 -7.66
C LYS A 775 20.44 -2.21 -6.63
N LEU A 776 19.71 -2.83 -5.69
CA LEU A 776 20.28 -3.53 -4.54
C LEU A 776 21.11 -4.75 -4.94
N GLN A 777 20.73 -5.50 -5.99
CA GLN A 777 21.50 -6.65 -6.48
C GLN A 777 22.73 -6.25 -7.28
N LYS A 778 22.68 -5.17 -8.06
CA LYS A 778 23.89 -4.64 -8.72
C LYS A 778 24.92 -4.19 -7.69
N TRP A 779 24.46 -3.49 -6.65
CA TRP A 779 25.28 -3.06 -5.52
C TRP A 779 25.93 -4.24 -4.77
N SER A 780 25.18 -5.30 -4.47
CA SER A 780 25.75 -6.46 -3.76
C SER A 780 26.71 -7.30 -4.61
N LEU A 781 26.57 -7.30 -5.94
CA LEU A 781 27.56 -7.87 -6.85
C LEU A 781 28.86 -7.05 -6.86
N SER A 782 28.77 -5.71 -6.93
CA SER A 782 29.94 -4.81 -6.84
C SER A 782 30.65 -4.85 -5.48
N LEU A 783 29.96 -5.20 -4.39
CA LEU A 783 30.54 -5.43 -3.07
C LEU A 783 30.97 -6.89 -2.84
N HIS A 784 30.67 -7.81 -3.77
CA HIS A 784 30.85 -9.27 -3.65
C HIS A 784 30.07 -9.93 -2.48
N ILE A 785 29.09 -9.23 -1.90
CA ILE A 785 28.25 -9.69 -0.78
C ILE A 785 26.95 -10.36 -1.23
N ASN A 786 26.75 -10.61 -2.53
CA ASN A 786 25.51 -11.17 -3.07
C ASN A 786 25.19 -12.60 -2.56
N TYR A 787 26.18 -13.29 -1.96
CA TYR A 787 26.02 -14.57 -1.26
C TYR A 787 26.18 -14.47 0.27
N ASP A 788 26.40 -13.27 0.83
CA ASP A 788 26.51 -13.08 2.28
C ASP A 788 25.17 -13.38 2.97
N LEU A 789 25.23 -14.13 4.08
CA LEU A 789 24.05 -14.61 4.80
C LEU A 789 23.17 -13.45 5.32
N SER A 790 23.82 -12.37 5.77
CA SER A 790 23.21 -11.14 6.29
C SER A 790 22.64 -10.28 5.18
N PHE A 791 23.33 -10.19 4.03
CA PHE A 791 22.76 -9.55 2.84
C PHE A 791 21.51 -10.29 2.32
N ILE A 792 21.52 -11.62 2.29
CA ILE A 792 20.35 -12.42 1.85
C ILE A 792 19.19 -12.24 2.85
N ALA A 793 19.45 -12.23 4.15
CA ALA A 793 18.44 -11.91 5.16
C ALA A 793 17.87 -10.51 4.99
N LEU A 794 18.72 -9.49 4.78
CA LEU A 794 18.28 -8.12 4.50
C LEU A 794 17.41 -8.05 3.24
N LYS A 795 17.82 -8.69 2.14
CA LYS A 795 17.02 -8.77 0.90
C LYS A 795 15.65 -9.39 1.17
N LYS A 796 15.56 -10.48 1.95
CA LYS A 796 14.27 -11.10 2.29
C LYS A 796 13.44 -10.28 3.30
N TYR A 797 14.07 -9.56 4.22
CA TYR A 797 13.38 -8.65 5.16
C TYR A 797 12.75 -7.46 4.40
N LEU A 798 13.52 -6.81 3.52
CA LEU A 798 13.03 -5.70 2.70
C LEU A 798 11.91 -6.12 1.72
N LEU A 799 11.95 -7.36 1.21
CA LEU A 799 10.90 -7.91 0.33
C LEU A 799 9.72 -8.54 1.08
N PHE A 800 9.77 -8.67 2.40
CA PHE A 800 8.63 -9.10 3.21
C PHE A 800 7.57 -7.99 3.36
N PHE A 801 7.96 -6.72 3.25
CA PHE A 801 7.05 -5.58 3.22
C PHE A 801 6.26 -5.51 1.90
N ASN A 802 4.98 -5.09 1.98
CA ASN A 802 4.12 -4.96 0.81
C ASN A 802 4.65 -3.90 -0.17
N GLN A 803 5.15 -4.33 -1.33
CA GLN A 803 5.80 -3.46 -2.31
C GLN A 803 4.85 -2.56 -3.12
N THR A 804 3.60 -2.38 -2.67
CA THR A 804 2.53 -1.65 -3.39
C THR A 804 1.80 -0.58 -2.58
N VAL A 805 1.66 -0.76 -1.26
CA VAL A 805 0.94 0.14 -0.31
C VAL A 805 1.30 -0.26 1.12
N GLY A 806 1.00 0.59 2.12
CA GLY A 806 1.16 0.24 3.54
C GLY A 806 0.31 -0.95 3.98
N ASP A 807 0.81 -1.79 4.89
CA ASP A 807 0.21 -3.10 5.18
C ASP A 807 0.31 -3.49 6.65
N ALA A 808 -0.73 -3.14 7.41
CA ALA A 808 -0.77 -3.32 8.86
C ALA A 808 -0.52 -4.76 9.33
N PHE A 809 -0.87 -5.77 8.52
CA PHE A 809 -0.64 -7.17 8.88
C PHE A 809 0.84 -7.54 8.77
N LEU A 810 1.52 -7.10 7.71
CA LEU A 810 2.94 -7.38 7.49
C LEU A 810 3.81 -6.50 8.39
N ASP A 811 3.44 -5.23 8.58
CA ASP A 811 4.10 -4.32 9.50
C ASP A 811 4.03 -4.85 10.95
N PHE A 812 2.90 -5.44 11.38
CA PHE A 812 2.77 -6.12 12.67
C PHE A 812 3.78 -7.27 12.83
N ILE A 813 3.85 -8.16 11.84
CA ILE A 813 4.78 -9.29 11.83
C ILE A 813 6.23 -8.80 11.82
N ALA A 814 6.52 -7.77 11.02
CA ALA A 814 7.84 -7.17 10.92
C ALA A 814 8.27 -6.48 12.22
N ILE A 815 7.35 -5.83 12.96
CA ILE A 815 7.62 -5.25 14.29
C ILE A 815 8.01 -6.36 15.27
N GLU A 816 7.21 -7.40 15.44
CA GLU A 816 7.52 -8.48 16.38
C GLU A 816 8.78 -9.26 16.03
N LEU A 817 9.07 -9.44 14.73
CA LEU A 817 10.34 -9.97 14.25
C LEU A 817 11.52 -9.03 14.57
N SER A 818 11.36 -7.71 14.38
CA SER A 818 12.41 -6.73 14.62
C SER A 818 12.73 -6.55 16.11
N LEU A 819 11.71 -6.56 16.98
CA LEU A 819 11.86 -6.59 18.44
C LEU A 819 12.65 -7.84 18.89
N SER A 820 12.40 -8.98 18.24
CA SER A 820 13.13 -10.25 18.49
C SER A 820 14.59 -10.21 18.00
N ILE A 821 14.85 -9.64 16.81
CA ILE A 821 16.20 -9.51 16.23
C ILE A 821 17.09 -8.53 17.03
N LEU A 822 16.50 -7.43 17.50
CA LEU A 822 17.19 -6.45 18.33
C LEU A 822 17.28 -6.88 19.80
N ASN A 823 16.46 -7.87 20.22
CA ASN A 823 16.29 -8.33 21.59
C ASN A 823 15.95 -7.17 22.56
N ILE A 824 14.84 -6.49 22.28
CA ILE A 824 14.38 -5.31 23.03
C ILE A 824 12.92 -5.44 23.48
N THR A 825 12.60 -4.84 24.62
CA THR A 825 11.23 -4.76 25.17
C THR A 825 10.42 -3.64 24.52
N ILE A 826 9.12 -3.57 24.85
CA ILE A 826 8.28 -2.43 24.45
C ILE A 826 8.72 -1.13 25.14
N ASP A 827 9.29 -1.22 26.33
CA ASP A 827 9.84 -0.08 27.08
C ASP A 827 11.14 0.43 26.46
N ASP A 828 12.03 -0.46 26.02
CA ASP A 828 13.23 -0.09 25.28
C ASP A 828 12.89 0.64 23.97
N TRP A 829 11.89 0.14 23.25
CA TRP A 829 11.38 0.78 22.02
C TRP A 829 10.75 2.16 22.30
N ASN A 830 9.99 2.29 23.39
CA ASN A 830 9.49 3.58 23.87
C ASN A 830 10.63 4.54 24.21
N ASN A 831 11.67 4.04 24.89
CA ASN A 831 12.81 4.82 25.36
C ASN A 831 13.82 5.22 24.27
N PHE A 832 13.61 4.84 22.99
CA PHE A 832 14.40 5.37 21.85
C PHE A 832 14.48 6.91 21.88
N TYR A 833 13.36 7.60 22.13
CA TYR A 833 13.31 9.06 22.32
C TYR A 833 12.03 9.45 23.06
N THR A 834 12.05 10.53 23.83
CA THR A 834 10.81 11.14 24.33
C THR A 834 10.34 12.19 23.33
N PRO A 835 9.11 12.13 22.77
CA PRO A 835 8.57 13.18 21.91
C PRO A 835 8.52 14.52 22.65
N PHE A 836 8.82 15.62 21.95
CA PHE A 836 8.54 16.95 22.48
C PHE A 836 7.01 17.13 22.62
N PRO A 837 6.51 17.75 23.71
CA PRO A 837 5.12 18.18 23.78
C PRO A 837 4.71 18.93 22.51
N SER A 838 3.71 18.40 21.80
CA SER A 838 3.31 18.88 20.47
C SER A 838 1.80 18.75 20.26
N MET A 839 1.23 19.68 19.51
CA MET A 839 -0.22 19.75 19.22
C MET A 839 -0.45 20.43 17.87
N TYR A 840 -1.59 20.17 17.23
CA TYR A 840 -2.11 21.03 16.18
C TYR A 840 -3.57 21.44 16.44
N ILE A 841 -3.94 22.61 15.91
CA ILE A 841 -5.32 23.12 15.93
C ILE A 841 -5.77 23.47 14.51
N ASN A 842 -7.08 23.45 14.32
CA ASN A 842 -7.75 23.87 13.10
C ASN A 842 -8.42 25.24 13.31
N ILE A 843 -8.25 26.16 12.37
CA ILE A 843 -8.88 27.49 12.36
C ILE A 843 -9.68 27.63 11.06
N ASN A 844 -10.98 27.91 11.16
CA ASN A 844 -11.83 28.14 9.98
C ASN A 844 -11.30 29.32 9.16
N CYS A 845 -11.21 29.15 7.83
CA CYS A 845 -10.66 30.13 6.92
C CYS A 845 -11.52 30.24 5.64
N PRO A 846 -11.96 31.45 5.24
CA PRO A 846 -12.72 31.65 4.01
C PRO A 846 -12.03 31.10 2.76
N LYS A 847 -12.80 30.48 1.86
CA LYS A 847 -12.28 29.87 0.61
C LYS A 847 -11.44 30.83 -0.25
N HIS A 848 -11.70 32.14 -0.19
CA HIS A 848 -10.96 33.16 -0.95
C HIS A 848 -9.66 33.64 -0.27
N ILE A 849 -9.40 33.26 0.99
CA ILE A 849 -8.17 33.58 1.73
C ILE A 849 -7.18 32.41 1.66
N LEU A 850 -7.66 31.15 1.66
CA LEU A 850 -6.80 29.96 1.59
C LEU A 850 -5.70 30.02 0.49
N PRO A 851 -5.96 30.48 -0.76
CA PRO A 851 -4.92 30.57 -1.79
C PRO A 851 -3.84 31.64 -1.55
N LYS A 852 -4.08 32.57 -0.61
CA LYS A 852 -3.11 33.60 -0.19
C LYS A 852 -2.06 33.05 0.80
N ILE A 853 -2.34 31.89 1.43
CA ILE A 853 -1.50 31.24 2.44
C ILE A 853 -0.83 30.02 1.82
N LYS A 854 0.37 30.22 1.28
CA LYS A 854 1.12 29.22 0.51
C LYS A 854 2.25 28.64 1.37
N PRO A 855 2.14 27.38 1.85
CA PRO A 855 3.25 26.67 2.48
C PRO A 855 4.28 26.25 1.43
N HIS A 856 5.53 26.00 1.85
CA HIS A 856 6.63 25.63 0.95
C HIS A 856 6.25 24.41 0.09
N PRO A 857 6.42 24.48 -1.25
CA PRO A 857 5.76 23.58 -2.19
C PRO A 857 6.24 22.12 -2.14
N GLU A 858 7.30 21.79 -1.40
CA GLU A 858 7.82 20.42 -1.30
C GLU A 858 7.61 19.74 0.06
N HIS A 859 7.55 20.50 1.16
CA HIS A 859 7.58 19.94 2.52
C HIS A 859 6.74 20.69 3.58
N GLU A 860 6.09 21.81 3.23
CA GLU A 860 5.09 22.52 4.04
C GLU A 860 5.53 23.04 5.44
N GLN A 861 6.82 22.99 5.81
CA GLN A 861 7.30 23.37 7.15
C GLN A 861 7.33 24.90 7.42
N TYR A 862 7.16 25.74 6.41
CA TYR A 862 7.04 27.20 6.53
C TYR A 862 6.21 27.77 5.37
N LEU A 863 5.67 28.98 5.56
CA LEU A 863 4.99 29.75 4.51
C LEU A 863 5.99 30.47 3.61
N ILE A 864 5.83 30.34 2.29
CA ILE A 864 6.48 31.21 1.30
C ILE A 864 5.67 32.49 1.06
N GLU A 865 4.35 32.42 1.22
CA GLU A 865 3.47 33.59 1.24
C GLU A 865 2.37 33.42 2.31
N PRO A 866 1.99 34.47 3.04
CA PRO A 866 2.65 35.78 3.11
C PRO A 866 3.92 35.73 4.00
N ILE A 867 5.01 36.32 3.52
CA ILE A 867 6.32 36.32 4.23
C ILE A 867 6.20 36.94 5.63
N THR A 868 5.39 37.99 5.79
CA THR A 868 5.18 38.69 7.07
C THR A 868 4.62 37.77 8.16
N LEU A 869 3.66 36.89 7.83
CA LEU A 869 3.11 35.94 8.79
C LEU A 869 4.17 34.92 9.24
N GLN A 870 5.01 34.44 8.31
CA GLN A 870 6.12 33.56 8.67
C GLN A 870 7.18 34.27 9.54
N THR A 871 7.44 35.56 9.29
CA THR A 871 8.34 36.35 10.14
C THR A 871 7.81 36.43 11.58
N TYR A 872 6.52 36.67 11.78
CA TYR A 872 5.92 36.65 13.12
C TYR A 872 5.95 35.26 13.77
N ILE A 873 5.66 34.18 13.02
CA ILE A 873 5.76 32.79 13.53
C ILE A 873 7.20 32.49 13.99
N ASN A 874 8.21 32.86 13.19
CA ASN A 874 9.62 32.67 13.54
C ASN A 874 10.00 33.48 14.80
N GLN A 875 9.52 34.72 14.93
CA GLN A 875 9.74 35.55 16.12
C GLN A 875 9.11 34.93 17.38
N ILE A 876 7.87 34.44 17.30
CA ILE A 876 7.18 33.75 18.40
C ILE A 876 7.98 32.53 18.87
N VAL A 877 8.39 31.66 17.93
CA VAL A 877 9.16 30.44 18.23
C VAL A 877 10.48 30.82 18.92
N ASN A 878 11.27 31.72 18.31
CA ASN A 878 12.56 32.16 18.87
C ASN A 878 12.44 32.82 20.25
N THR A 879 11.29 33.44 20.57
CA THR A 879 11.07 34.12 21.86
C THR A 879 10.67 33.16 22.98
N VAL A 880 9.98 32.06 22.66
CA VAL A 880 9.46 31.10 23.67
C VAL A 880 10.37 29.87 23.83
N ASP A 881 10.90 29.34 22.73
CA ASP A 881 11.81 28.21 22.74
C ASP A 881 12.72 28.20 21.50
N GLN A 882 13.81 28.97 21.54
CA GLN A 882 14.78 29.08 20.45
C GLN A 882 15.46 27.73 20.08
N GLN A 883 15.50 26.76 21.00
CA GLN A 883 16.27 25.52 20.84
C GLN A 883 15.41 24.33 20.41
N HIS A 884 14.17 24.22 20.94
CA HIS A 884 13.28 23.07 20.71
C HIS A 884 11.92 23.48 20.15
N GLY A 885 11.62 24.78 20.07
CA GLY A 885 10.39 25.29 19.53
C GLY A 885 10.32 25.13 18.02
N ARG A 886 9.18 24.66 17.51
CA ARG A 886 8.86 24.71 16.08
C ARG A 886 7.37 24.93 15.89
N CYS A 887 7.02 25.82 14.97
CA CYS A 887 5.64 26.08 14.58
C CYS A 887 5.54 26.22 13.06
N PHE A 888 4.50 25.64 12.46
CA PHE A 888 4.20 25.83 11.04
C PHE A 888 2.69 25.92 10.80
N VAL A 889 2.34 26.55 9.67
CA VAL A 889 0.97 26.89 9.28
C VAL A 889 0.74 26.43 7.85
N ARG A 890 -0.39 25.78 7.59
CA ARG A 890 -0.79 25.35 6.22
C ARG A 890 -2.31 25.30 6.05
N PRO A 891 -2.85 25.61 4.86
CA PRO A 891 -4.25 25.31 4.55
C PRO A 891 -4.52 23.79 4.55
N SER A 892 -5.76 23.39 4.86
CA SER A 892 -6.22 22.03 4.58
C SER A 892 -6.46 21.86 3.07
N GLY A 893 -6.15 20.67 2.54
CA GLY A 893 -6.40 20.33 1.13
C GLY A 893 -7.85 19.91 0.84
N THR A 894 -8.66 19.70 1.89
CA THR A 894 -10.00 19.11 1.80
C THR A 894 -11.09 19.90 2.52
N GLU A 895 -10.72 20.95 3.27
CA GLU A 895 -11.61 21.64 4.22
C GLU A 895 -11.34 23.15 4.20
N ASN A 896 -12.33 23.96 4.58
CA ASN A 896 -12.22 25.42 4.62
C ASN A 896 -11.51 25.90 5.91
N LEU A 897 -10.30 25.40 6.17
CA LEU A 897 -9.55 25.69 7.40
C LEU A 897 -8.04 25.72 7.18
N ILE A 898 -7.36 26.40 8.09
CA ILE A 898 -5.91 26.40 8.27
C ILE A 898 -5.58 25.48 9.45
N ARG A 899 -4.49 24.73 9.34
CA ARG A 899 -3.90 23.96 10.43
C ARG A 899 -2.66 24.67 10.94
N ILE A 900 -2.57 24.88 12.25
CA ILE A 900 -1.36 25.35 12.95
C ILE A 900 -0.85 24.20 13.79
N TYR A 901 0.43 23.85 13.65
CA TYR A 901 1.13 22.90 14.50
C TYR A 901 2.15 23.63 15.37
N ALA A 902 2.34 23.20 16.61
CA ALA A 902 3.45 23.62 17.45
C ALA A 902 4.05 22.44 18.25
N GLU A 903 5.36 22.49 18.50
CA GLU A 903 6.06 21.70 19.50
C GLU A 903 7.09 22.56 20.25
N ALA A 904 7.46 22.18 21.48
CA ALA A 904 8.48 22.85 22.29
C ALA A 904 9.02 21.91 23.39
N GLN A 905 10.03 22.35 24.17
CA GLN A 905 10.61 21.55 25.26
C GLN A 905 9.59 21.18 26.34
N THR A 906 8.60 22.05 26.62
CA THR A 906 7.58 21.82 27.65
C THR A 906 6.18 22.11 27.12
N GLU A 907 5.17 21.48 27.73
CA GLU A 907 3.77 21.64 27.32
C GLU A 907 3.29 23.09 27.42
N GLN A 908 3.73 23.84 28.44
CA GLN A 908 3.42 25.26 28.57
C GLN A 908 4.02 26.08 27.42
N LYS A 909 5.30 25.86 27.09
CA LYS A 909 5.94 26.54 25.95
C LYS A 909 5.27 26.23 24.62
N MET A 910 4.83 24.98 24.42
CA MET A 910 4.10 24.57 23.23
C MET A 910 2.75 25.31 23.12
N LYS A 911 1.98 25.39 24.21
CA LYS A 911 0.72 26.16 24.28
C LYS A 911 0.97 27.65 24.02
N ASP A 912 1.98 28.23 24.66
CA ASP A 912 2.41 29.62 24.46
C ASP A 912 2.73 29.95 23.00
N ILE A 913 3.44 29.06 22.29
CA ILE A 913 3.70 29.21 20.84
C ILE A 913 2.40 29.09 20.05
N LEU A 914 1.57 28.08 20.36
CA LEU A 914 0.36 27.76 19.63
C LEU A 914 -0.70 28.87 19.69
N ASP A 915 -0.95 29.44 20.87
CA ASP A 915 -1.93 30.53 21.04
C ASP A 915 -1.42 31.88 20.49
N LYS A 916 -0.12 32.16 20.56
CA LYS A 916 0.48 33.33 19.90
C LYS A 916 0.39 33.20 18.38
N ALA A 917 0.73 32.03 17.82
CA ALA A 917 0.63 31.76 16.38
C ALA A 917 -0.83 31.80 15.90
N ARG A 918 -1.77 31.21 16.67
CA ARG A 918 -3.23 31.31 16.45
C ARG A 918 -3.69 32.76 16.34
N THR A 919 -3.25 33.62 17.27
CA THR A 919 -3.62 35.04 17.29
C THR A 919 -3.10 35.76 16.04
N CYS A 920 -1.84 35.52 15.64
CA CYS A 920 -1.29 36.08 14.40
C CYS A 920 -2.02 35.61 13.13
N VAL A 921 -2.42 34.33 13.07
CA VAL A 921 -3.19 33.79 11.93
C VAL A 921 -4.61 34.36 11.90
N LEU A 922 -5.27 34.53 13.05
CA LEU A 922 -6.60 35.16 13.13
C LEU A 922 -6.55 36.63 12.67
N HIS A 923 -5.64 37.43 13.20
CA HIS A 923 -5.46 38.82 12.75
C HIS A 923 -5.14 38.92 11.24
N TYR A 924 -4.41 37.95 10.67
CA TYR A 924 -4.17 37.92 9.22
C TYR A 924 -5.43 37.59 8.42
N ILE A 925 -6.29 36.67 8.89
CA ILE A 925 -7.60 36.39 8.28
C ILE A 925 -8.49 37.63 8.35
N GLU A 926 -8.57 38.28 9.52
CA GLU A 926 -9.40 39.46 9.78
C GLU A 926 -8.98 40.67 8.94
N HIS A 927 -7.68 40.88 8.71
CA HIS A 927 -7.16 41.91 7.79
C HIS A 927 -7.33 41.53 6.30
N MET A 928 -7.73 40.29 5.98
CA MET A 928 -7.92 39.81 4.61
C MET A 928 -9.39 39.61 4.21
N LEU A 929 -10.32 39.95 5.11
CA LEU A 929 -11.77 40.02 4.97
C LEU A 929 -12.25 41.43 4.60
#